data_AF-A0AAW1DEU5-F1
#
_entry.id   AF-A0AAW1DEU5-F1
#
_cell.length_a   1.000
_cell.length_b   1.000
_cell.length_c   1.000
_cell.angle_alpha   90.00
_cell.angle_beta   90.00
_cell.angle_gamma   90.00
#
_symmetry.space_group_name_H-M   'P 1'
#
loop_
_entity.id
_entity.type
_entity.pdbx_description
1 polymer ?
#
loop_
_entity_poly.entity_id
_entity_poly.type
_entity_poly.pdbx_seq_one_letter_code
_entity_poly.pdbx_strand_id
1 'polypeptide(L)'
;MILLFIFFGCILGLTVGQKEIEYDLNYSGANGTDAAKYPLLTRITRNFFYPSGFCILPLNYGITSYTRFNCEQNCLIQPGTPVPTNEIVKVNCDPGYGPPSNTQHDVTYICTVGKWFLNEPECVKLCPALKQEHLNIECSYGLEPVSCYNYMRPGTVAKFRCDEFYQASYTFSNQTTCLPGGTWSERLPKCSPVCGKVNQVNKVDSTLAYSNKTTYGEYPWHVAIYTNFTNRYEYICGGSLIAEKFVLTAAHCLLNPNANYAAFTKSSLKVAVGKGKRDYYIQERYQVNSDVVNIKVPEIYFGDGTRYTGDIALLETEVSFVFNHFVLPVCLDRYGVVKFHKDTKCTIAVWDRTEDGTLRNELREVRLPITPTVQCRQMFPDFIQFLTPDKYCVIHQNGSGSELWDNGGGMTFDASGQHYLYGIVSIKKTDSTPFSAFTDVPFYMQWIYNAMKTRQVPVTIDKICENWKRNQVCMNESVILANERVALAKPRLFKYMAFIGRPGTADPSNPWIQCVGALISDRWVLTADCIRIVGETIVDRPELVILGDLDLYSTMDDARPQIKKIIDIVLHPDYNLNQQAPSSSSTKPPHLALLKLDSPIVIDEYVAPACLHTSDQIPVEKVVLTGRGFVTFSKYFFSFFFLLESILFGLCRFKN
;
A
#
# COMPACT_ATOMS: atom_id res chain seq x y z
N MET A 1 -52.30 -16.51 33.77
CA MET A 1 -52.68 -17.39 32.64
C MET A 1 -51.43 -18.16 32.25
N ILE A 2 -51.27 -19.41 32.71
CA ILE A 2 -51.65 -20.67 32.00
C ILE A 2 -50.61 -20.95 30.90
N LEU A 3 -49.78 -22.01 30.84
CA LEU A 3 -49.69 -23.38 31.41
C LEU A 3 -48.20 -23.71 31.70
N LEU A 4 -47.75 -24.43 32.74
CA LEU A 4 -48.00 -25.82 33.19
C LEU A 4 -47.47 -26.92 32.23
N PHE A 5 -46.41 -27.64 32.64
CA PHE A 5 -46.42 -29.11 32.78
C PHE A 5 -45.26 -29.63 33.68
N ILE A 6 -45.72 -30.13 34.83
CA ILE A 6 -45.15 -31.02 35.85
C ILE A 6 -44.64 -32.35 35.25
N PHE A 7 -43.56 -32.93 35.81
CA PHE A 7 -43.57 -34.32 36.31
C PHE A 7 -42.52 -34.56 37.42
N PHE A 8 -42.98 -35.21 38.48
CA PHE A 8 -42.30 -35.57 39.74
C PHE A 8 -41.66 -36.97 39.64
N GLY A 9 -40.67 -37.22 40.50
CA GLY A 9 -40.23 -38.58 40.84
C GLY A 9 -39.12 -38.62 41.88
N CYS A 10 -39.47 -38.69 43.17
CA CYS A 10 -38.57 -39.13 44.25
C CYS A 10 -38.46 -40.67 44.24
N ILE A 11 -37.27 -41.24 44.50
CA ILE A 11 -37.00 -42.38 45.40
C ILE A 11 -35.48 -42.49 45.65
N LEU A 12 -35.16 -42.90 46.87
CA LEU A 12 -33.88 -43.00 47.60
C LEU A 12 -32.68 -43.64 46.87
N GLY A 13 -31.48 -43.13 47.20
CA GLY A 13 -30.20 -43.82 47.02
C GLY A 13 -28.97 -42.95 47.35
N LEU A 14 -28.36 -43.19 48.52
CA LEU A 14 -27.00 -42.80 48.96
C LEU A 14 -25.97 -42.94 47.80
N THR A 15 -24.89 -42.17 47.59
CA THR A 15 -24.04 -41.28 48.40
C THR A 15 -23.18 -40.40 47.47
N VAL A 16 -22.75 -39.27 48.04
CA VAL A 16 -21.98 -38.13 47.50
C VAL A 16 -20.76 -38.49 46.63
N GLY A 17 -20.74 -37.93 45.41
CA GLY A 17 -19.54 -37.62 44.63
C GLY A 17 -19.65 -36.18 44.12
N GLN A 18 -19.00 -35.24 44.80
CA GLN A 18 -19.13 -33.81 44.56
C GLN A 18 -18.00 -33.34 43.64
N LYS A 19 -18.35 -32.86 42.44
CA LYS A 19 -17.59 -31.84 41.72
C LYS A 19 -18.46 -31.17 40.66
N GLU A 20 -18.85 -29.94 40.92
CA GLU A 20 -18.61 -28.82 40.00
C GLU A 20 -18.72 -27.51 40.79
N ILE A 21 -17.71 -26.66 40.62
CA ILE A 21 -17.55 -25.36 41.27
C ILE A 21 -18.06 -24.32 40.28
N GLU A 22 -19.05 -23.57 40.72
CA GLU A 22 -19.58 -22.36 40.07
C GLU A 22 -18.66 -21.17 40.43
N TYR A 23 -18.32 -20.35 39.43
CA TYR A 23 -17.60 -19.09 39.63
C TYR A 23 -18.60 -18.03 40.06
N ASP A 24 -18.39 -17.42 41.23
CA ASP A 24 -19.14 -16.24 41.67
C ASP A 24 -18.21 -15.02 41.67
N LEU A 25 -18.48 -14.10 40.75
CA LEU A 25 -17.82 -12.79 40.64
C LEU A 25 -18.78 -11.74 41.21
N ASN A 26 -18.57 -11.34 42.45
CA ASN A 26 -19.17 -10.12 42.99
C ASN A 26 -18.06 -9.20 43.52
N TYR A 27 -17.89 -8.06 42.84
CA TYR A 27 -17.11 -6.93 43.30
C TYR A 27 -18.01 -5.69 43.31
N SER A 28 -18.22 -5.09 44.48
CA SER A 28 -18.69 -3.72 44.65
C SER A 28 -17.49 -2.85 45.00
N GLY A 29 -17.34 -1.73 44.29
CA GLY A 29 -16.07 -1.02 44.14
C GLY A 29 -15.76 0.07 45.16
N ALA A 30 -14.54 0.62 45.04
CA ALA A 30 -14.23 2.02 45.30
C ALA A 30 -12.84 2.40 44.71
N ASN A 31 -12.85 3.44 43.87
CA ASN A 31 -11.85 4.48 43.64
C ASN A 31 -10.40 4.15 43.24
N GLY A 32 -10.05 4.58 42.01
CA GLY A 32 -8.87 5.43 41.79
C GLY A 32 -7.70 4.82 41.02
N THR A 33 -7.49 5.34 39.80
CA THR A 33 -6.28 5.26 38.95
C THR A 33 -5.90 3.91 38.34
N ASP A 34 -6.41 3.64 37.13
CA ASP A 34 -5.97 2.50 36.31
C ASP A 34 -4.85 2.90 35.33
N ALA A 35 -3.61 2.73 35.79
CA ALA A 35 -2.59 2.12 34.96
C ALA A 35 -2.81 0.60 35.00
N ALA A 36 -2.84 -0.03 33.83
CA ALA A 36 -3.12 -1.45 33.63
C ALA A 36 -2.33 -2.38 34.58
N LYS A 37 -3.02 -3.00 35.53
CA LYS A 37 -2.52 -4.14 36.31
C LYS A 37 -3.01 -5.45 35.70
N TYR A 38 -2.09 -6.17 35.07
CA TYR A 38 -2.23 -7.59 34.74
C TYR A 38 -2.57 -8.40 36.00
N PRO A 39 -3.37 -9.48 35.91
CA PRO A 39 -3.73 -10.28 37.08
C PRO A 39 -2.47 -10.95 37.64
N LEU A 40 -2.12 -10.57 38.87
CA LEU A 40 -1.18 -11.33 39.70
C LEU A 40 -1.76 -12.73 39.92
N LEU A 41 -1.11 -13.74 39.37
CA LEU A 41 -1.28 -15.13 39.79
C LEU A 41 -0.89 -15.22 41.28
N THR A 42 -1.86 -15.08 42.18
CA THR A 42 -1.68 -15.42 43.58
C THR A 42 -1.39 -16.91 43.69
N ARG A 43 -0.16 -17.20 44.11
CA ARG A 43 0.40 -18.51 44.42
C ARG A 43 -0.52 -19.24 45.41
N ILE A 44 -1.30 -20.21 44.94
CA ILE A 44 -1.87 -21.24 45.83
C ILE A 44 -0.74 -22.23 46.11
N THR A 45 0.08 -21.96 47.11
CA THR A 45 0.98 -22.96 47.67
C THR A 45 0.13 -23.97 48.45
N ARG A 46 -0.15 -25.13 47.83
CA ARG A 46 -0.39 -26.34 48.63
C ARG A 46 0.91 -26.61 49.39
N ASN A 47 0.87 -26.52 50.72
CA ASN A 47 1.99 -26.89 51.58
C ASN A 47 2.23 -28.41 51.49
N PHE A 48 2.99 -28.83 50.49
CA PHE A 48 3.71 -30.09 50.54
C PHE A 48 4.97 -29.86 51.37
N PHE A 49 5.03 -30.48 52.55
CA PHE A 49 6.26 -30.55 53.36
C PHE A 49 7.26 -31.45 52.63
N TYR A 50 8.15 -30.85 51.84
CA TYR A 50 9.34 -31.53 51.33
C TYR A 50 10.44 -31.48 52.41
N PRO A 51 11.27 -32.54 52.58
CA PRO A 51 12.38 -32.50 53.54
C PRO A 51 13.32 -31.33 53.24
N SER A 52 13.97 -30.77 54.26
CA SER A 52 14.96 -29.71 54.10
C SER A 52 16.11 -30.16 53.19
N GLY A 53 16.32 -29.52 52.04
CA GLY A 53 17.46 -29.75 51.15
C GLY A 53 17.17 -29.81 49.64
N PHE A 54 15.90 -29.91 49.23
CA PHE A 54 15.51 -30.00 47.80
C PHE A 54 15.33 -28.63 47.15
N CYS A 55 15.68 -28.52 45.86
CA CYS A 55 15.41 -27.35 45.03
C CYS A 55 14.18 -27.60 44.17
N ILE A 56 13.28 -26.62 44.03
CA ILE A 56 12.11 -26.76 43.15
C ILE A 56 12.47 -26.25 41.76
N LEU A 57 12.16 -27.03 40.72
CA LEU A 57 12.27 -26.58 39.34
C LEU A 57 11.20 -25.51 39.04
N PRO A 58 11.58 -24.33 38.54
CA PRO A 58 10.63 -23.25 38.36
C PRO A 58 9.63 -23.53 37.22
N LEU A 59 8.44 -22.95 37.36
CA LEU A 59 7.40 -22.88 36.32
C LEU A 59 7.61 -21.60 35.51
N ASN A 60 8.72 -21.50 34.79
CA ASN A 60 9.09 -20.31 34.02
C ASN A 60 8.66 -20.45 32.54
N TYR A 61 8.25 -19.33 31.93
CA TYR A 61 7.95 -19.26 30.50
C TYR A 61 9.23 -19.40 29.66
N GLY A 62 9.15 -20.10 28.53
CA GLY A 62 10.28 -20.25 27.58
C GLY A 62 11.21 -21.45 27.86
N ILE A 63 10.83 -22.35 28.79
CA ILE A 63 11.55 -23.59 29.07
C ILE A 63 10.81 -24.75 28.38
N THR A 64 11.48 -25.41 27.43
CA THR A 64 10.95 -26.59 26.74
C THR A 64 10.97 -27.81 27.64
N SER A 65 12.07 -28.01 28.37
CA SER A 65 12.22 -29.14 29.29
C SER A 65 13.42 -28.97 30.22
N TYR A 66 13.36 -29.68 31.35
CA TYR A 66 14.52 -29.94 32.21
C TYR A 66 15.03 -31.35 31.94
N THR A 67 16.34 -31.54 31.85
CA THR A 67 16.93 -32.88 31.72
C THR A 67 17.97 -33.15 32.80
N ARG A 68 18.00 -34.39 33.31
CA ARG A 68 19.09 -34.84 34.18
C ARG A 68 20.41 -34.87 33.40
N PHE A 69 21.46 -34.30 33.98
CA PHE A 69 22.80 -34.37 33.40
C PHE A 69 23.31 -35.82 33.46
N ASN A 70 23.98 -36.29 32.40
CA ASN A 70 24.52 -37.66 32.26
C ASN A 70 23.49 -38.79 32.45
N CYS A 71 22.26 -38.59 31.96
CA CYS A 71 21.23 -39.62 31.97
C CYS A 71 21.12 -40.30 30.58
N GLU A 72 20.99 -41.62 30.57
CA GLU A 72 20.92 -42.43 29.33
C GLU A 72 19.47 -42.77 28.90
N GLN A 73 18.51 -42.86 29.83
CA GLN A 73 17.09 -43.12 29.56
C GLN A 73 16.16 -42.38 30.54
N ASN A 74 15.00 -41.89 30.04
CA ASN A 74 13.97 -41.18 30.82
C ASN A 74 14.47 -39.92 31.56
N CYS A 75 15.16 -39.04 30.84
CA CYS A 75 15.89 -37.92 31.43
C CYS A 75 15.08 -36.65 31.65
N LEU A 76 13.83 -36.58 31.16
CA LEU A 76 12.98 -35.40 31.26
C LEU A 76 12.41 -35.24 32.68
N ILE A 77 12.53 -34.04 33.24
CA ILE A 77 11.99 -33.66 34.54
C ILE A 77 10.86 -32.65 34.34
N GLN A 78 9.73 -32.85 35.02
CA GLN A 78 8.59 -31.94 34.94
C GLN A 78 8.84 -30.66 35.74
N PRO A 79 8.39 -29.48 35.29
CA PRO A 79 8.38 -28.26 36.09
C PRO A 79 7.67 -28.47 37.44
N GLY A 80 8.17 -27.86 38.51
CA GLY A 80 7.64 -28.03 39.87
C GLY A 80 8.12 -29.29 40.60
N THR A 81 8.90 -30.15 39.95
CA THR A 81 9.48 -31.36 40.59
C THR A 81 10.58 -30.96 41.58
N PRO A 82 10.59 -31.52 42.81
CA PRO A 82 11.69 -31.35 43.76
C PRO A 82 12.94 -32.11 43.31
N VAL A 83 14.06 -31.40 43.28
CA VAL A 83 15.37 -31.91 42.88
C VAL A 83 16.25 -32.09 44.12
N PRO A 84 16.77 -33.30 44.38
CA PRO A 84 17.72 -33.59 45.46
C PRO A 84 18.97 -32.70 45.46
N THR A 85 19.56 -32.51 46.65
CA THR A 85 20.87 -31.86 46.80
C THR A 85 21.95 -32.61 46.02
N ASN A 86 22.88 -31.86 45.41
CA ASN A 86 23.98 -32.29 44.55
C ASN A 86 23.56 -32.86 43.18
N GLU A 87 22.29 -32.76 42.79
CA GLU A 87 21.85 -33.14 41.45
C GLU A 87 22.06 -31.99 40.45
N ILE A 88 22.48 -32.36 39.23
CA ILE A 88 22.75 -31.43 38.12
C ILE A 88 21.64 -31.54 37.09
N VAL A 89 21.00 -30.40 36.79
CA VAL A 89 19.91 -30.30 35.82
C VAL A 89 20.33 -29.40 34.66
N LYS A 90 20.12 -29.87 33.43
CA LYS A 90 20.24 -29.09 32.20
C LYS A 90 18.89 -28.47 31.86
N VAL A 91 18.89 -27.19 31.51
CA VAL A 91 17.69 -26.46 31.06
C VAL A 91 17.69 -26.34 29.55
N ASN A 92 16.62 -26.76 28.90
CA ASN A 92 16.41 -26.59 27.47
C ASN A 92 15.40 -25.46 27.24
N CYS A 93 15.82 -24.42 26.52
CA CYS A 93 14.99 -23.25 26.23
C CYS A 93 14.25 -23.39 24.89
N ASP A 94 13.07 -22.78 24.80
CA ASP A 94 12.31 -22.69 23.56
C ASP A 94 13.06 -21.86 22.50
N PRO A 95 12.76 -22.04 21.19
CA PRO A 95 13.31 -21.17 20.15
C PRO A 95 13.06 -19.68 20.44
N GLY A 96 14.12 -18.87 20.35
CA GLY A 96 14.08 -17.45 20.72
C GLY A 96 14.27 -17.17 22.22
N TYR A 97 14.57 -18.20 23.02
CA TYR A 97 15.00 -18.09 24.40
C TYR A 97 16.40 -18.68 24.57
N GLY A 98 17.12 -18.22 25.59
CA GLY A 98 18.44 -18.73 25.93
C GLY A 98 18.71 -18.64 27.43
N PRO A 99 19.76 -19.30 27.94
CA PRO A 99 20.11 -19.21 29.35
C PRO A 99 20.62 -17.81 29.71
N PRO A 100 20.64 -17.37 30.98
CA PRO A 100 21.05 -16.01 31.35
C PRO A 100 22.54 -15.72 31.11
N SER A 101 23.41 -16.73 31.16
CA SER A 101 24.85 -16.57 30.98
C SER A 101 25.28 -16.61 29.50
N ASN A 102 26.41 -15.96 29.19
CA ASN A 102 27.01 -15.90 27.85
C ASN A 102 27.81 -17.16 27.46
N THR A 103 27.77 -18.22 28.28
CA THR A 103 28.53 -19.44 27.99
C THR A 103 27.87 -20.19 26.84
N GLN A 104 28.67 -20.53 25.83
CA GLN A 104 28.28 -21.14 24.55
C GLN A 104 27.78 -22.59 24.66
N HIS A 105 27.49 -23.06 25.88
CA HIS A 105 27.12 -24.42 26.21
C HIS A 105 25.85 -24.45 27.04
N ASP A 106 25.14 -25.56 26.91
CA ASP A 106 24.00 -25.95 27.73
C ASP A 106 24.25 -25.62 29.20
N VAL A 107 23.52 -24.65 29.73
CA VAL A 107 23.74 -24.22 31.11
C VAL A 107 23.13 -25.26 32.03
N THR A 108 23.99 -25.85 32.86
CA THR A 108 23.62 -26.77 33.90
C THR A 108 23.51 -26.04 35.24
N TYR A 109 22.54 -26.44 36.03
CA TYR A 109 22.26 -25.87 37.34
C TYR A 109 22.39 -26.97 38.39
N ILE A 110 23.07 -26.65 39.49
CA ILE A 110 23.31 -27.60 40.58
C ILE A 110 22.41 -27.22 41.74
N CYS A 111 21.63 -28.19 42.22
CA CYS A 111 20.89 -27.99 43.46
C CYS A 111 21.83 -28.16 44.66
N THR A 112 21.98 -27.13 45.47
CA THR A 112 22.65 -27.21 46.77
C THR A 112 21.60 -27.39 47.88
N VAL A 113 21.91 -27.13 49.14
CA VAL A 113 20.99 -27.34 50.27
C VAL A 113 19.77 -26.41 50.18
N GLY A 114 18.75 -26.82 49.40
CA GLY A 114 17.52 -26.08 49.16
C GLY A 114 17.63 -24.87 48.23
N LYS A 115 18.77 -24.64 47.58
CA LYS A 115 19.01 -23.49 46.68
C LYS A 115 19.79 -23.87 45.43
N TRP A 116 19.43 -23.28 44.29
CA TRP A 116 20.21 -23.40 43.06
C TRP A 116 21.54 -22.64 43.18
N PHE A 117 22.63 -23.25 42.73
CA PHE A 117 23.95 -22.61 42.72
C PHE A 117 24.04 -21.51 41.66
N LEU A 118 24.65 -20.38 42.00
CA LEU A 118 24.72 -19.12 41.22
C LEU A 118 23.38 -18.42 41.05
N ASN A 119 22.48 -18.96 40.22
CA ASN A 119 21.21 -18.35 39.86
C ASN A 119 20.10 -19.42 39.73
N GLU A 120 18.85 -18.99 39.77
CA GLU A 120 17.72 -19.89 39.48
C GLU A 120 17.74 -20.36 38.00
N PRO A 121 17.29 -21.59 37.70
CA PRO A 121 17.15 -22.07 36.33
C PRO A 121 16.11 -21.26 35.57
N GLU A 122 16.54 -20.45 34.60
CA GLU A 122 15.63 -19.65 33.79
C GLU A 122 16.06 -19.60 32.31
N CYS A 123 15.11 -19.25 31.46
CA CYS A 123 15.35 -18.96 30.06
C CYS A 123 14.92 -17.52 29.80
N VAL A 124 15.86 -16.68 29.36
CA VAL A 124 15.60 -15.29 29.01
C VAL A 124 15.18 -15.19 27.56
N LYS A 125 14.20 -14.33 27.28
CA LYS A 125 13.74 -14.07 25.93
C LYS A 125 14.78 -13.25 25.16
N LEU A 126 15.19 -13.75 24.00
CA LEU A 126 16.19 -13.14 23.14
C LEU A 126 15.52 -12.24 22.10
N CYS A 127 16.24 -11.21 21.65
CA CYS A 127 15.78 -10.37 20.55
C CYS A 127 15.94 -11.09 19.21
N PRO A 128 15.00 -10.88 18.28
CA PRO A 128 15.07 -11.47 16.95
C PRO A 128 16.28 -10.93 16.17
N ALA A 129 16.76 -11.73 15.23
CA ALA A 129 17.79 -11.34 14.27
C ALA A 129 17.41 -10.05 13.53
N LEU A 130 18.41 -9.21 13.26
CA LEU A 130 18.26 -7.98 12.51
C LEU A 130 18.74 -8.21 11.07
N LYS A 131 17.80 -8.13 10.12
CA LYS A 131 18.10 -8.15 8.68
C LYS A 131 17.19 -7.16 7.97
N GLN A 132 17.79 -6.26 7.22
CA GLN A 132 17.07 -5.33 6.36
C GLN A 132 17.88 -5.02 5.11
N GLU A 133 17.20 -4.86 3.98
CA GLU A 133 17.85 -4.44 2.74
C GLU A 133 18.34 -2.99 2.85
N HIS A 134 19.50 -2.73 2.24
CA HIS A 134 20.15 -1.42 2.15
C HIS A 134 20.52 -0.78 3.50
N LEU A 135 20.66 -1.60 4.55
CA LEU A 135 21.00 -1.19 5.90
C LEU A 135 22.20 -2.01 6.39
N ASN A 136 23.31 -1.32 6.64
CA ASN A 136 24.48 -1.90 7.27
C ASN A 136 24.28 -1.89 8.80
N ILE A 137 24.40 -3.07 9.43
CA ILE A 137 24.16 -3.26 10.86
C ILE A 137 25.37 -3.96 11.48
N GLU A 138 25.89 -3.38 12.55
CA GLU A 138 26.98 -3.91 13.36
C GLU A 138 26.46 -4.16 14.79
N CYS A 139 26.56 -5.40 15.28
CA CYS A 139 26.05 -5.79 16.59
C CYS A 139 27.20 -6.10 17.55
N SER A 140 27.05 -5.66 18.80
CA SER A 140 28.04 -5.85 19.85
C SER A 140 27.35 -6.18 21.18
N TYR A 141 27.91 -7.11 21.94
CA TYR A 141 27.49 -7.40 23.30
C TYR A 141 28.64 -7.05 24.26
N GLY A 142 28.48 -5.98 25.03
CA GLY A 142 29.60 -5.37 25.74
C GLY A 142 30.64 -4.83 24.76
N LEU A 143 31.86 -5.39 24.77
CA LEU A 143 32.94 -5.04 23.84
C LEU A 143 33.15 -6.06 22.71
N GLU A 144 32.41 -7.17 22.72
CA GLU A 144 32.59 -8.26 21.76
C GLU A 144 31.65 -8.10 20.57
N PRO A 145 32.15 -8.19 19.33
CA PRO A 145 31.30 -8.21 18.14
C PRO A 145 30.53 -9.52 18.06
N VAL A 146 29.23 -9.43 17.78
CA VAL A 146 28.33 -10.58 17.65
C VAL A 146 27.58 -10.54 16.32
N SER A 147 27.15 -11.70 15.82
CA SER A 147 26.39 -11.77 14.58
C SER A 147 24.98 -11.19 14.76
N CYS A 148 24.62 -10.20 13.93
CA CYS A 148 23.26 -9.63 13.87
C CYS A 148 22.23 -10.60 13.28
N TYR A 149 22.67 -11.68 12.64
CA TYR A 149 21.80 -12.59 11.89
C TYR A 149 21.21 -13.73 12.74
N ASN A 150 21.54 -13.77 14.03
CA ASN A 150 21.05 -14.75 14.99
C ASN A 150 20.24 -14.06 16.11
N TYR A 151 19.59 -14.84 16.97
CA TYR A 151 18.97 -14.31 18.18
C TYR A 151 20.01 -13.67 19.11
N MET A 152 19.69 -12.50 19.66
CA MET A 152 20.62 -11.67 20.44
C MET A 152 20.15 -11.50 21.88
N ARG A 153 21.11 -11.39 22.79
CA ARG A 153 20.82 -11.31 24.23
C ARG A 153 20.40 -9.89 24.64
N PRO A 154 19.54 -9.76 25.67
CA PRO A 154 19.32 -8.47 26.31
C PRO A 154 20.65 -7.80 26.69
N GLY A 155 20.82 -6.53 26.32
CA GLY A 155 22.08 -5.79 26.45
C GLY A 155 22.91 -5.71 25.15
N THR A 156 22.60 -6.49 24.11
CA THR A 156 23.25 -6.32 22.79
C THR A 156 22.87 -4.97 22.18
N VAL A 157 23.86 -4.23 21.69
CA VAL A 157 23.70 -2.96 20.98
C VAL A 157 23.97 -3.19 19.50
N ALA A 158 23.01 -2.81 18.66
CA ALA A 158 23.14 -2.81 17.21
C ALA A 158 23.23 -1.37 16.70
N LYS A 159 24.34 -1.02 16.06
CA LYS A 159 24.56 0.26 15.37
C LYS A 159 24.27 0.07 13.89
N PHE A 160 23.63 1.04 13.26
CA PHE A 160 23.25 0.91 11.85
C PHE A 160 23.26 2.22 11.08
N ARG A 161 23.53 2.10 9.78
CA ARG A 161 23.51 3.18 8.80
C ARG A 161 22.99 2.66 7.47
N CYS A 162 22.32 3.51 6.69
CA CYS A 162 21.97 3.17 5.32
C CYS A 162 23.25 2.99 4.48
N ASP A 163 23.17 2.11 3.49
CA ASP A 163 24.25 1.92 2.52
C ASP A 163 24.51 3.22 1.73
N GLU A 164 25.68 3.31 1.10
CA GLU A 164 26.01 4.44 0.22
C GLU A 164 24.94 4.57 -0.88
N PHE A 165 24.54 5.81 -1.21
CA PHE A 165 23.42 6.14 -2.11
C PHE A 165 22.02 5.78 -1.58
N TYR A 166 21.87 5.42 -0.31
CA TYR A 166 20.59 5.27 0.37
C TYR A 166 20.47 6.22 1.56
N GLN A 167 19.25 6.69 1.83
CA GLN A 167 18.95 7.61 2.93
C GLN A 167 17.79 7.13 3.80
N ALA A 168 17.82 7.56 5.05
CA ALA A 168 16.80 7.30 6.05
C ALA A 168 15.44 7.90 5.65
N SER A 169 14.35 7.16 5.85
CA SER A 169 13.00 7.70 5.64
C SER A 169 12.55 8.66 6.75
N TYR A 170 13.24 8.68 7.89
CA TYR A 170 12.93 9.51 9.06
C TYR A 170 14.16 9.64 9.96
N THR A 171 14.18 10.62 10.87
CA THR A 171 15.27 10.79 11.84
C THR A 171 15.23 9.67 12.88
N PHE A 172 16.34 8.98 13.08
CA PHE A 172 16.41 7.83 13.99
C PHE A 172 17.66 7.87 14.88
N SER A 173 17.58 7.20 16.03
CA SER A 173 18.77 6.83 16.80
C SER A 173 19.56 5.82 15.99
N ASN A 174 20.80 6.13 15.62
CA ASN A 174 21.71 5.27 14.85
C ASN A 174 22.11 3.96 15.57
N GLN A 175 21.44 3.65 16.67
CA GLN A 175 21.59 2.44 17.45
C GLN A 175 20.26 2.01 18.08
N THR A 176 20.14 0.69 18.29
CA THR A 176 19.06 0.06 19.05
C THR A 176 19.65 -0.94 20.04
N THR A 177 19.00 -1.14 21.17
CA THR A 177 19.47 -2.04 22.23
C THR A 177 18.44 -3.13 22.48
N CYS A 178 18.90 -4.37 22.62
CA CYS A 178 18.04 -5.47 23.00
C CYS A 178 17.63 -5.33 24.46
N LEU A 179 16.33 -5.18 24.72
CA LEU A 179 15.77 -4.97 26.05
C LEU A 179 15.43 -6.30 26.74
N PRO A 180 15.39 -6.32 28.08
CA PRO A 180 14.78 -7.42 28.83
C PRO A 180 13.37 -7.70 28.30
N GLY A 181 13.08 -8.96 27.95
CA GLY A 181 11.83 -9.36 27.29
C GLY A 181 11.93 -9.56 25.78
N GLY A 182 13.13 -9.49 25.20
CA GLY A 182 13.41 -9.91 23.82
C GLY A 182 12.84 -8.96 22.76
N THR A 183 12.84 -7.67 23.05
CA THR A 183 12.41 -6.62 22.11
C THR A 183 13.51 -5.60 21.91
N TRP A 184 13.60 -5.03 20.70
CA TRP A 184 14.52 -3.96 20.39
C TRP A 184 13.95 -2.62 20.87
N SER A 185 14.80 -1.77 21.46
CA SER A 185 14.39 -0.46 21.99
C SER A 185 13.83 0.47 20.91
N GLU A 186 14.36 0.36 19.69
CA GLU A 186 13.97 1.14 18.52
C GLU A 186 13.77 0.24 17.30
N ARG A 187 12.88 0.67 16.40
CA ARG A 187 12.66 0.01 15.11
C ARG A 187 13.77 0.37 14.13
N LEU A 188 14.12 -0.57 13.25
CA LEU A 188 15.07 -0.28 12.18
C LEU A 188 14.49 0.75 11.19
N PRO A 189 15.33 1.68 10.71
CA PRO A 189 14.92 2.71 9.76
C PRO A 189 14.83 2.13 8.37
N LYS A 190 13.79 2.52 7.62
CA LYS A 190 13.71 2.15 6.21
C LYS A 190 14.66 3.03 5.40
N CYS A 191 15.62 2.39 4.72
CA CYS A 191 16.51 3.05 3.78
C CYS A 191 15.85 3.07 2.40
N SER A 192 15.82 4.25 1.78
CA SER A 192 15.30 4.45 0.42
C SER A 192 16.42 5.02 -0.44
N PRO A 193 16.45 4.74 -1.75
CA PRO A 193 17.46 5.29 -2.64
C PRO A 193 17.48 6.82 -2.57
N VAL A 194 18.69 7.40 -2.53
CA VAL A 194 18.88 8.78 -2.93
C VAL A 194 18.52 8.85 -4.42
N CYS A 195 17.69 9.81 -4.79
CA CYS A 195 17.24 9.98 -6.16
C CYS A 195 17.66 11.36 -6.68
N GLY A 196 17.53 11.61 -7.99
CA GLY A 196 17.59 12.89 -8.69
C GLY A 196 18.82 13.77 -8.43
N LYS A 197 19.94 13.20 -7.96
CA LYS A 197 21.21 13.92 -7.82
C LYS A 197 22.01 13.79 -9.11
N VAL A 198 22.28 14.92 -9.76
CA VAL A 198 23.18 14.97 -10.91
C VAL A 198 24.61 14.61 -10.48
N ASN A 199 25.35 13.98 -11.38
CA ASN A 199 26.77 13.74 -11.15
C ASN A 199 27.54 15.05 -11.35
N GLN A 200 28.30 15.45 -10.33
CA GLN A 200 29.10 16.70 -10.34
C GLN A 200 30.57 16.45 -10.69
N VAL A 201 30.96 15.19 -10.94
CA VAL A 201 32.33 14.83 -11.32
C VAL A 201 32.58 15.37 -12.74
N ASN A 202 33.28 16.51 -12.83
CA ASN A 202 33.72 17.23 -14.05
C ASN A 202 32.83 18.36 -14.61
N LYS A 203 31.98 19.04 -13.82
CA LYS A 203 31.25 20.20 -14.35
C LYS A 203 32.18 21.34 -14.79
N VAL A 204 32.01 21.77 -16.03
CA VAL A 204 32.44 23.09 -16.52
C VAL A 204 31.19 23.98 -16.50
N ASP A 205 31.29 25.11 -15.82
CA ASP A 205 30.19 26.08 -15.70
C ASP A 205 29.88 26.66 -17.09
N SER A 206 28.72 26.33 -17.65
CA SER A 206 28.32 26.67 -19.02
C SER A 206 27.03 27.47 -19.00
N THR A 207 27.15 28.79 -19.13
CA THR A 207 26.07 29.79 -18.96
C THR A 207 25.27 30.11 -20.23
N LEU A 208 25.30 29.26 -21.27
CA LEU A 208 24.50 29.43 -22.48
C LEU A 208 23.32 28.44 -22.54
N ALA A 209 22.11 28.97 -22.74
CA ALA A 209 20.84 28.37 -22.29
C ALA A 209 20.09 27.52 -23.33
N TYR A 210 20.72 27.01 -24.40
CA TYR A 210 19.95 26.48 -25.54
C TYR A 210 20.29 25.06 -26.04
N SER A 211 21.48 24.52 -25.81
CA SER A 211 21.82 23.09 -25.95
C SER A 211 23.30 22.92 -25.61
N ASN A 212 23.62 22.30 -24.48
CA ASN A 212 25.00 22.06 -24.08
C ASN A 212 25.31 20.55 -24.09
N LYS A 213 26.52 20.20 -24.52
CA LYS A 213 27.05 18.85 -24.38
C LYS A 213 27.07 18.49 -22.90
N THR A 214 26.47 17.37 -22.52
CA THR A 214 26.56 16.91 -21.13
C THR A 214 27.93 16.33 -20.86
N THR A 215 28.32 16.41 -19.59
CA THR A 215 29.46 15.64 -19.11
C THR A 215 29.06 14.18 -18.96
N TYR A 216 29.99 13.26 -19.19
CA TYR A 216 29.70 11.83 -19.10
C TYR A 216 29.19 11.48 -17.70
N GLY A 217 27.95 10.95 -17.63
CA GLY A 217 27.31 10.56 -16.38
C GLY A 217 26.55 11.66 -15.64
N GLU A 218 26.44 12.88 -16.17
CA GLU A 218 25.78 14.02 -15.50
C GLU A 218 24.33 13.73 -15.08
N TYR A 219 23.60 12.98 -15.91
CA TYR A 219 22.21 12.58 -15.69
C TYR A 219 22.14 11.05 -15.46
N PRO A 220 22.44 10.56 -14.25
CA PRO A 220 22.65 9.13 -13.97
C PRO A 220 21.36 8.28 -14.05
N TRP A 221 20.20 8.91 -14.13
CA TRP A 221 18.91 8.24 -14.34
C TRP A 221 18.54 8.07 -15.80
N HIS A 222 19.28 8.68 -16.73
CA HIS A 222 18.98 8.57 -18.15
C HIS A 222 19.23 7.12 -18.63
N VAL A 223 18.26 6.57 -19.35
CA VAL A 223 18.26 5.18 -19.81
C VAL A 223 18.16 5.14 -21.33
N ALA A 224 18.97 4.31 -21.97
CA ALA A 224 18.76 3.91 -23.36
C ALA A 224 17.98 2.60 -23.46
N ILE A 225 17.03 2.53 -24.39
CA ILE A 225 16.29 1.32 -24.73
C ILE A 225 16.64 0.93 -26.16
N TYR A 226 17.04 -0.32 -26.34
CA TYR A 226 17.43 -0.89 -27.62
C TYR A 226 16.56 -2.07 -27.98
N THR A 227 16.40 -2.30 -29.28
CA THR A 227 15.80 -3.53 -29.80
C THR A 227 16.70 -4.17 -30.85
N ASN A 228 16.55 -5.47 -31.04
CA ASN A 228 17.27 -6.23 -32.05
C ASN A 228 16.43 -6.35 -33.33
N PHE A 229 16.79 -5.63 -34.40
CA PHE A 229 16.10 -5.70 -35.69
C PHE A 229 16.70 -6.74 -36.64
N THR A 230 18.02 -6.68 -36.88
CA THR A 230 18.73 -7.56 -37.84
C THR A 230 20.02 -8.12 -37.24
N ASN A 231 19.92 -8.80 -36.09
CA ASN A 231 21.06 -9.23 -35.28
C ASN A 231 21.95 -8.09 -34.78
N ARG A 232 21.40 -6.87 -34.75
CA ARG A 232 22.06 -5.67 -34.25
C ARG A 232 21.10 -4.93 -33.33
N TYR A 233 21.61 -4.56 -32.16
CA TYR A 233 20.87 -3.70 -31.23
C TYR A 233 20.93 -2.26 -31.72
N GLU A 234 19.76 -1.68 -31.94
CA GLU A 234 19.57 -0.30 -32.35
C GLU A 234 18.75 0.45 -31.32
N TYR A 235 19.11 1.71 -31.13
CA TYR A 235 18.44 2.60 -30.19
C TYR A 235 17.02 2.90 -30.70
N ILE A 236 16.02 2.73 -29.83
CA ILE A 236 14.62 3.02 -30.17
C ILE A 236 14.03 4.17 -29.37
N CYS A 237 14.32 4.24 -28.07
CA CYS A 237 13.73 5.21 -27.15
C CYS A 237 14.64 5.37 -25.93
N GLY A 238 14.43 6.45 -25.18
CA GLY A 238 15.02 6.60 -23.87
C GLY A 238 14.03 6.26 -22.77
N GLY A 239 14.49 6.48 -21.55
CA GLY A 239 13.72 6.24 -20.34
C GLY A 239 14.36 6.92 -19.13
N SER A 240 13.75 6.67 -17.98
CA SER A 240 14.22 7.15 -16.68
C SER A 240 14.27 6.00 -15.69
N LEU A 241 15.43 5.79 -15.08
CA LEU A 241 15.58 4.88 -13.95
C LEU A 241 14.86 5.47 -12.73
N ILE A 242 13.92 4.74 -12.15
CA ILE A 242 13.14 5.20 -10.98
C ILE A 242 13.34 4.35 -9.72
N ALA A 243 13.93 3.16 -9.87
CA ALA A 243 14.39 2.28 -8.79
C ALA A 243 15.36 1.24 -9.36
N GLU A 244 15.91 0.34 -8.53
CA GLU A 244 17.01 -0.58 -8.88
C GLU A 244 16.70 -1.47 -10.09
N LYS A 245 15.42 -1.76 -10.34
CA LYS A 245 14.96 -2.63 -11.45
C LYS A 245 13.94 -1.99 -12.38
N PHE A 246 13.63 -0.72 -12.17
CA PHE A 246 12.44 -0.12 -12.77
C PHE A 246 12.80 1.09 -13.61
N VAL A 247 12.45 1.02 -14.88
CA VAL A 247 12.61 2.10 -15.85
C VAL A 247 11.24 2.55 -16.34
N LEU A 248 10.97 3.85 -16.29
CA LEU A 248 9.83 4.46 -16.96
C LEU A 248 10.21 4.90 -18.37
N THR A 249 9.29 4.69 -19.31
CA THR A 249 9.39 5.12 -20.71
C THR A 249 7.99 5.34 -21.28
N ALA A 250 7.85 5.63 -22.57
CA ALA A 250 6.57 5.75 -23.25
C ALA A 250 6.05 4.38 -23.71
N ALA A 251 4.73 4.21 -23.74
CA ALA A 251 4.11 2.96 -24.19
C ALA A 251 4.26 2.75 -25.70
N HIS A 252 4.21 3.81 -26.49
CA HIS A 252 4.37 3.76 -27.94
C HIS A 252 5.78 3.31 -28.36
N CYS A 253 6.77 3.37 -27.48
CA CYS A 253 8.10 2.81 -27.72
C CYS A 253 8.10 1.28 -27.78
N LEU A 254 7.10 0.63 -27.18
CA LEU A 254 7.06 -0.81 -26.93
C LEU A 254 5.90 -1.51 -27.63
N LEU A 255 4.84 -0.77 -27.96
CA LEU A 255 3.60 -1.29 -28.54
C LEU A 255 3.37 -0.70 -29.93
N ASN A 256 2.76 -1.49 -30.82
CA ASN A 256 2.40 -0.99 -32.14
C ASN A 256 1.23 0.01 -31.99
N PRO A 257 1.34 1.27 -32.45
CA PRO A 257 0.27 2.26 -32.28
C PRO A 257 -1.06 1.87 -32.95
N ASN A 258 -0.99 1.01 -33.97
CA ASN A 258 -2.13 0.58 -34.80
C ASN A 258 -2.66 -0.81 -34.45
N ALA A 259 -2.01 -1.52 -33.54
CA ALA A 259 -2.44 -2.85 -33.17
C ALA A 259 -2.08 -3.14 -31.71
N ASN A 260 -3.05 -3.60 -30.95
CA ASN A 260 -3.00 -3.76 -29.50
C ASN A 260 -2.10 -4.92 -29.00
N TYR A 261 -0.98 -5.17 -29.69
CA TYR A 261 0.03 -6.16 -29.37
C TYR A 261 1.40 -5.50 -29.25
N ALA A 262 2.32 -6.17 -28.54
CA ALA A 262 3.68 -5.69 -28.36
C ALA A 262 4.41 -5.55 -29.70
N ALA A 263 4.96 -4.37 -29.99
CA ALA A 263 5.77 -4.14 -31.18
C ALA A 263 7.05 -5.00 -31.17
N PHE A 264 7.53 -5.32 -29.97
CA PHE A 264 8.74 -6.08 -29.72
C PHE A 264 8.51 -7.19 -28.70
N THR A 265 9.17 -8.33 -28.87
CA THR A 265 9.21 -9.36 -27.83
C THR A 265 10.10 -8.89 -26.69
N LYS A 266 9.75 -9.22 -25.44
CA LYS A 266 10.57 -8.85 -24.26
C LYS A 266 12.05 -9.26 -24.41
N SER A 267 12.29 -10.43 -25.01
CA SER A 267 13.62 -10.97 -25.28
C SER A 267 14.44 -10.21 -26.33
N SER A 268 13.80 -9.35 -27.13
CA SER A 268 14.50 -8.49 -28.10
C SER A 268 14.94 -7.15 -27.52
N LEU A 269 14.45 -6.79 -26.33
CA LEU A 269 14.70 -5.50 -25.70
C LEU A 269 15.89 -5.54 -24.74
N LYS A 270 16.75 -4.52 -24.82
CA LYS A 270 17.83 -4.26 -23.88
C LYS A 270 17.70 -2.86 -23.30
N VAL A 271 17.97 -2.74 -22.01
CA VAL A 271 18.07 -1.48 -21.29
C VAL A 271 19.53 -1.22 -20.94
N ALA A 272 19.98 0.02 -21.08
CA ALA A 272 21.31 0.43 -20.62
C ALA A 272 21.26 1.73 -19.81
N VAL A 273 21.95 1.73 -18.67
CA VAL A 273 22.15 2.90 -17.78
C VAL A 273 23.62 3.31 -17.75
N GLY A 274 23.92 4.53 -17.32
CA GLY A 274 25.31 5.02 -17.21
C GLY A 274 25.99 5.25 -18.57
N LYS A 275 25.20 5.50 -19.62
CA LYS A 275 25.68 5.75 -20.98
C LYS A 275 25.64 7.24 -21.33
N GLY A 276 26.74 7.74 -21.89
CA GLY A 276 26.80 9.05 -22.55
C GLY A 276 26.74 8.92 -24.07
N LYS A 277 27.09 7.75 -24.61
CA LYS A 277 27.04 7.47 -26.06
C LYS A 277 25.81 6.65 -26.43
N ARG A 278 25.13 7.03 -27.51
CA ARG A 278 23.91 6.35 -27.98
C ARG A 278 24.19 4.94 -28.50
N ASP A 279 25.29 4.74 -29.22
CA ASP A 279 25.61 3.44 -29.84
C ASP A 279 25.74 2.34 -28.76
N TYR A 280 24.95 1.27 -28.90
CA TYR A 280 24.93 0.12 -28.01
C TYR A 280 26.29 -0.55 -27.86
N TYR A 281 27.07 -0.59 -28.94
CA TYR A 281 28.33 -1.33 -29.00
C TYR A 281 29.52 -0.55 -28.45
N ILE A 282 29.35 0.75 -28.17
CA ILE A 282 30.36 1.55 -27.46
C ILE A 282 30.22 1.26 -25.97
N GLN A 283 31.22 0.56 -25.42
CA GLN A 283 31.29 0.24 -23.99
C GLN A 283 31.89 1.40 -23.19
N GLU A 284 31.12 1.96 -22.27
CA GLU A 284 31.56 3.00 -21.35
C GLU A 284 31.80 2.43 -19.95
N ARG A 285 32.77 2.98 -19.20
CA ARG A 285 33.29 2.37 -17.96
C ARG A 285 32.21 1.99 -16.93
N TYR A 286 31.21 2.84 -16.75
CA TYR A 286 30.16 2.68 -15.74
C TYR A 286 28.82 2.28 -16.34
N GLN A 287 28.78 1.91 -17.63
CA GLN A 287 27.53 1.46 -18.23
C GLN A 287 27.14 0.09 -17.69
N VAL A 288 25.83 -0.12 -17.52
CA VAL A 288 25.28 -1.42 -17.17
C VAL A 288 24.13 -1.73 -18.12
N ASN A 289 24.19 -2.89 -18.76
CA ASN A 289 23.14 -3.38 -19.65
C ASN A 289 22.32 -4.46 -18.93
N SER A 290 21.02 -4.52 -19.21
CA SER A 290 20.13 -5.56 -18.69
C SER A 290 19.08 -5.95 -19.73
N ASP A 291 18.68 -7.22 -19.68
CA ASP A 291 17.46 -7.70 -20.31
C ASP A 291 16.21 -7.14 -19.62
N VAL A 292 15.11 -7.08 -20.38
CA VAL A 292 13.77 -6.75 -19.90
C VAL A 292 13.00 -8.03 -19.61
N VAL A 293 12.59 -8.22 -18.34
CA VAL A 293 11.81 -9.39 -17.91
C VAL A 293 10.32 -9.11 -17.88
N ASN A 294 9.94 -7.85 -17.69
CA ASN A 294 8.54 -7.46 -17.65
C ASN A 294 8.27 -6.10 -18.28
N ILE A 295 7.09 -5.97 -18.88
CA ILE A 295 6.59 -4.73 -19.47
C ILE A 295 5.18 -4.55 -18.93
N LYS A 296 4.92 -3.39 -18.33
CA LYS A 296 3.59 -3.01 -17.84
C LYS A 296 3.20 -1.70 -18.51
N VAL A 297 2.01 -1.67 -19.06
CA VAL A 297 1.40 -0.51 -19.74
C VAL A 297 -0.01 -0.33 -19.16
N PRO A 298 -0.52 0.91 -18.99
CA PRO A 298 -1.91 1.13 -18.64
C PRO A 298 -2.87 0.46 -19.64
N GLU A 299 -3.91 -0.19 -19.14
CA GLU A 299 -4.92 -0.85 -19.99
C GLU A 299 -5.64 0.12 -20.94
N ILE A 300 -5.69 1.41 -20.58
CA ILE A 300 -6.29 2.47 -21.39
C ILE A 300 -5.49 2.80 -22.66
N TYR A 301 -4.22 2.39 -22.75
CA TYR A 301 -3.37 2.76 -23.88
C TYR A 301 -3.69 1.92 -25.13
N PHE A 302 -4.14 2.60 -26.18
CA PHE A 302 -4.42 2.03 -27.53
C PHE A 302 -3.87 2.97 -28.61
N GLY A 303 -2.62 3.43 -28.51
CA GLY A 303 -1.97 4.28 -29.53
C GLY A 303 -2.88 5.37 -30.11
N ASP A 304 -3.02 5.42 -31.44
CA ASP A 304 -3.84 6.41 -32.14
C ASP A 304 -5.33 6.35 -31.75
N GLY A 305 -5.89 5.16 -31.51
CA GLY A 305 -7.31 4.99 -31.18
C GLY A 305 -7.70 5.58 -29.82
N THR A 306 -6.73 5.82 -28.94
CA THR A 306 -6.92 6.56 -27.67
C THR A 306 -6.22 7.91 -27.67
N ARG A 307 -5.77 8.37 -28.84
CA ARG A 307 -5.01 9.62 -29.01
C ARG A 307 -3.78 9.66 -28.08
N TYR A 308 -3.15 8.50 -27.90
CA TYR A 308 -2.03 8.23 -27.00
C TYR A 308 -2.32 8.46 -25.51
N THR A 309 -3.58 8.48 -25.06
CA THR A 309 -3.89 8.49 -23.61
C THR A 309 -3.23 7.31 -22.92
N GLY A 310 -2.55 7.52 -21.78
CA GLY A 310 -1.85 6.42 -21.10
C GLY A 310 -0.51 6.05 -21.72
N ASP A 311 0.11 6.95 -22.47
CA ASP A 311 1.42 6.73 -23.10
C ASP A 311 2.58 6.77 -22.08
N ILE A 312 2.61 5.74 -21.24
CA ILE A 312 3.60 5.47 -20.21
C ILE A 312 3.76 3.96 -20.08
N ALA A 313 4.98 3.50 -19.87
CA ALA A 313 5.29 2.10 -19.64
C ALA A 313 6.34 1.95 -18.54
N LEU A 314 6.24 0.83 -17.82
CA LEU A 314 7.20 0.42 -16.80
C LEU A 314 7.90 -0.85 -17.28
N LEU A 315 9.22 -0.77 -17.44
CA LEU A 315 10.08 -1.89 -17.71
C LEU A 315 10.68 -2.40 -16.40
N GLU A 316 10.59 -3.72 -16.20
CA GLU A 316 11.30 -4.42 -15.13
C GLU A 316 12.54 -5.11 -15.73
N THR A 317 13.72 -4.78 -15.21
CA THR A 317 14.99 -5.33 -15.67
C THR A 317 15.36 -6.62 -14.92
N GLU A 318 16.05 -7.53 -15.60
CA GLU A 318 16.58 -8.75 -14.98
C GLU A 318 17.58 -8.40 -13.86
N VAL A 319 18.57 -7.56 -14.21
CA VAL A 319 19.61 -7.08 -13.32
C VAL A 319 19.06 -6.01 -12.39
N SER A 320 19.41 -6.12 -11.11
CA SER A 320 19.26 -5.02 -10.14
C SER A 320 20.46 -4.11 -10.27
N PHE A 321 20.24 -2.87 -10.71
CA PHE A 321 21.32 -1.90 -10.84
C PHE A 321 21.86 -1.52 -9.46
N VAL A 322 23.19 -1.52 -9.32
CA VAL A 322 23.88 -1.05 -8.12
C VAL A 322 24.12 0.44 -8.27
N PHE A 323 23.55 1.22 -7.37
CA PHE A 323 23.65 2.67 -7.47
C PHE A 323 25.06 3.17 -7.20
N ASN A 324 25.44 4.18 -7.99
CA ASN A 324 26.69 4.91 -7.91
C ASN A 324 26.50 6.28 -8.58
N HIS A 325 27.57 7.08 -8.64
CA HIS A 325 27.52 8.42 -9.24
C HIS A 325 27.07 8.47 -10.71
N PHE A 326 27.15 7.37 -11.47
CA PHE A 326 26.77 7.27 -12.88
C PHE A 326 25.44 6.53 -13.10
N VAL A 327 24.91 5.87 -12.07
CA VAL A 327 23.66 5.10 -12.11
C VAL A 327 22.89 5.39 -10.82
N LEU A 328 21.87 6.22 -10.93
CA LEU A 328 21.08 6.68 -9.78
C LEU A 328 19.66 6.99 -10.28
N PRO A 329 18.59 6.67 -9.52
CA PRO A 329 17.24 6.92 -9.99
C PRO A 329 16.90 8.41 -9.97
N VAL A 330 15.93 8.83 -10.78
CA VAL A 330 15.28 10.15 -10.67
C VAL A 330 14.21 10.13 -9.59
N CYS A 331 13.94 11.26 -8.93
CA CYS A 331 12.87 11.31 -7.94
C CYS A 331 11.49 11.34 -8.61
N LEU A 332 10.50 10.77 -7.93
CA LEU A 332 9.08 10.91 -8.26
C LEU A 332 8.39 11.74 -7.17
N ASP A 333 7.61 12.75 -7.57
CA ASP A 333 6.81 13.54 -6.61
C ASP A 333 5.53 12.78 -6.22
N ARG A 334 5.67 11.92 -5.22
CA ARG A 334 4.58 11.02 -4.79
C ARG A 334 3.39 11.73 -4.17
N TYR A 335 3.58 12.90 -3.56
CA TYR A 335 2.54 13.56 -2.78
C TYR A 335 2.18 14.94 -3.35
N GLY A 336 2.66 15.27 -4.56
CA GLY A 336 2.42 16.56 -5.20
C GLY A 336 2.91 17.74 -4.35
N VAL A 337 3.96 17.52 -3.53
CA VAL A 337 4.45 18.54 -2.58
C VAL A 337 5.26 19.59 -3.33
N VAL A 338 5.84 19.21 -4.46
CA VAL A 338 6.79 20.05 -5.17
C VAL A 338 6.00 21.03 -6.04
N LYS A 339 5.92 22.27 -5.56
CA LYS A 339 5.14 23.33 -6.21
C LYS A 339 5.85 23.80 -7.48
N PHE A 340 5.13 23.73 -8.59
CA PHE A 340 5.59 24.25 -9.87
C PHE A 340 5.49 25.78 -9.89
N HIS A 341 6.58 26.46 -10.25
CA HIS A 341 6.57 27.90 -10.50
C HIS A 341 6.47 28.16 -12.01
N LYS A 342 5.77 29.22 -12.41
CA LYS A 342 5.49 29.55 -13.82
C LYS A 342 6.78 29.72 -14.66
N ASP A 343 7.91 30.00 -14.02
CA ASP A 343 9.22 30.20 -14.65
C ASP A 343 10.17 28.99 -14.51
N THR A 344 9.70 27.88 -13.92
CA THR A 344 10.52 26.67 -13.78
C THR A 344 10.84 26.10 -15.15
N LYS A 345 12.13 26.07 -15.50
CA LYS A 345 12.65 25.38 -16.68
C LYS A 345 12.82 23.90 -16.36
N CYS A 346 12.31 23.06 -17.23
CA CYS A 346 12.50 21.63 -17.18
C CYS A 346 13.72 21.22 -18.01
N THR A 347 14.47 20.24 -17.53
CA THR A 347 15.65 19.68 -18.17
C THR A 347 15.34 18.32 -18.75
N ILE A 348 15.74 18.13 -20.01
CA ILE A 348 15.67 16.86 -20.73
C ILE A 348 17.10 16.48 -21.14
N ALA A 349 17.53 15.27 -20.78
CA ALA A 349 18.76 14.69 -21.31
C ALA A 349 18.40 13.86 -22.55
N VAL A 350 18.99 14.17 -23.71
CA VAL A 350 18.60 13.59 -25.00
C VAL A 350 19.77 13.32 -25.93
N TRP A 351 19.64 12.28 -26.75
CA TRP A 351 20.39 12.13 -28.00
C TRP A 351 19.61 12.79 -29.15
N ASP A 352 19.97 14.03 -29.47
CA ASP A 352 19.32 14.84 -30.50
C ASP A 352 19.92 14.64 -31.91
N ARG A 353 19.40 15.38 -32.89
CA ARG A 353 20.01 15.51 -34.22
C ARG A 353 20.83 16.79 -34.33
N THR A 354 21.85 16.76 -35.18
CA THR A 354 22.50 17.96 -35.72
C THR A 354 21.59 18.67 -36.71
N GLU A 355 21.92 19.92 -37.05
CA GLU A 355 21.17 20.75 -38.01
C GLU A 355 21.08 20.12 -39.41
N ASP A 356 22.02 19.22 -39.75
CA ASP A 356 22.03 18.43 -40.99
C ASP A 356 21.16 17.15 -40.92
N GLY A 357 20.43 16.96 -39.82
CA GLY A 357 19.56 15.81 -39.59
C GLY A 357 20.28 14.53 -39.17
N THR A 358 21.60 14.54 -38.95
CA THR A 358 22.31 13.35 -38.46
C THR A 358 22.13 13.16 -36.96
N LEU A 359 21.98 11.90 -36.57
CA LEU A 359 21.63 11.50 -35.21
C LEU A 359 22.89 11.53 -34.32
N ARG A 360 22.98 12.46 -33.36
CA ARG A 360 24.18 12.64 -32.52
C ARG A 360 24.41 11.47 -31.59
N ASN A 361 25.68 11.08 -31.47
CA ASN A 361 26.07 9.98 -30.59
C ASN A 361 26.40 10.46 -29.16
N GLU A 362 26.30 11.74 -28.84
CA GLU A 362 26.64 12.29 -27.52
C GLU A 362 25.38 12.81 -26.84
N LEU A 363 25.21 12.48 -25.56
CA LEU A 363 24.09 12.97 -24.76
C LEU A 363 24.21 14.49 -24.57
N ARG A 364 23.06 15.18 -24.62
CA ARG A 364 22.95 16.63 -24.47
C ARG A 364 21.84 16.99 -23.50
N GLU A 365 21.92 18.19 -22.94
CA GLU A 365 20.82 18.74 -22.16
C GLU A 365 20.07 19.81 -22.95
N VAL A 366 18.75 19.81 -22.81
CA VAL A 366 17.86 20.85 -23.31
C VAL A 366 17.04 21.34 -22.13
N ARG A 367 16.95 22.67 -21.97
CA ARG A 367 16.16 23.31 -20.90
C ARG A 367 15.00 24.08 -21.49
N LEU A 368 13.78 23.65 -21.21
CA LEU A 368 12.56 24.21 -21.81
C LEU A 368 11.56 24.63 -20.74
N PRO A 369 10.86 25.76 -20.92
CA PRO A 369 9.74 26.13 -20.05
C PRO A 369 8.50 25.31 -20.38
N ILE A 370 7.71 24.96 -19.37
CA ILE A 370 6.39 24.36 -19.61
C ILE A 370 5.46 25.43 -20.19
N THR A 371 4.76 25.08 -21.27
CA THR A 371 3.79 25.99 -21.89
C THR A 371 2.41 25.75 -21.29
N PRO A 372 1.67 26.80 -20.88
CA PRO A 372 0.29 26.66 -20.44
C PRO A 372 -0.58 25.95 -21.49
N THR A 373 -1.40 24.98 -21.07
CA THR A 373 -2.21 24.16 -21.98
C THR A 373 -3.11 25.00 -22.89
N VAL A 374 -3.68 26.10 -22.38
CA VAL A 374 -4.52 27.02 -23.19
C VAL A 374 -3.74 27.59 -24.37
N GLN A 375 -2.48 27.98 -24.14
CA GLN A 375 -1.62 28.55 -25.19
C GLN A 375 -1.27 27.50 -26.24
N CYS A 376 -0.98 26.26 -25.84
CA CYS A 376 -0.76 25.17 -26.80
C CYS A 376 -2.00 24.84 -27.62
N ARG A 377 -3.17 24.82 -26.98
CA ARG A 377 -4.45 24.57 -27.67
C ARG A 377 -4.77 25.64 -28.71
N GLN A 378 -4.46 26.90 -28.41
CA GLN A 378 -4.64 28.01 -29.34
C GLN A 378 -3.67 27.95 -30.52
N MET A 379 -2.43 27.54 -30.29
CA MET A 379 -1.40 27.50 -31.33
C MET A 379 -1.49 26.27 -32.25
N PHE A 380 -2.03 25.15 -31.75
CA PHE A 380 -2.09 23.88 -32.47
C PHE A 380 -3.50 23.24 -32.47
N PRO A 381 -4.49 23.86 -33.14
CA PRO A 381 -5.88 23.39 -33.13
C PRO A 381 -6.05 21.98 -33.69
N ASP A 382 -5.33 21.60 -34.75
CA ASP A 382 -5.41 20.25 -35.34
C ASP A 382 -4.81 19.17 -34.42
N PHE A 383 -3.97 19.58 -33.46
CA PHE A 383 -3.28 18.69 -32.55
C PHE A 383 -3.93 18.61 -31.17
N ILE A 384 -4.96 19.44 -30.90
CA ILE A 384 -5.66 19.50 -29.62
C ILE A 384 -6.16 18.14 -29.15
N GLN A 385 -6.53 17.30 -30.11
CA GLN A 385 -7.08 15.99 -29.86
C GLN A 385 -6.09 15.05 -29.15
N PHE A 386 -4.79 15.26 -29.35
CA PHE A 386 -3.74 14.49 -28.73
C PHE A 386 -3.23 15.10 -27.40
N LEU A 387 -3.71 16.30 -27.03
CA LEU A 387 -3.49 16.90 -25.70
C LEU A 387 -4.60 16.46 -24.74
N THR A 388 -4.64 15.16 -24.49
CA THR A 388 -5.53 14.48 -23.56
C THR A 388 -5.27 14.94 -22.11
N PRO A 389 -6.20 14.71 -21.14
CA PRO A 389 -6.06 15.24 -19.78
C PRO A 389 -4.79 14.81 -19.03
N ASP A 390 -4.15 13.73 -19.46
CA ASP A 390 -2.90 13.18 -18.94
C ASP A 390 -1.65 13.79 -19.59
N LYS A 391 -1.77 14.89 -20.35
CA LYS A 391 -0.65 15.51 -21.08
C LYS A 391 -0.58 17.01 -20.91
N TYR A 392 0.65 17.48 -20.95
CA TYR A 392 0.98 18.89 -21.12
C TYR A 392 1.97 19.06 -22.28
N CYS A 393 2.27 20.30 -22.64
CA CYS A 393 3.01 20.63 -23.85
C CYS A 393 4.15 21.60 -23.58
N VAL A 394 5.10 21.59 -24.50
CA VAL A 394 6.20 22.55 -24.58
C VAL A 394 6.29 23.03 -26.02
N ILE A 395 6.34 24.34 -26.20
CA ILE A 395 6.58 24.98 -27.49
C ILE A 395 8.06 25.31 -27.59
N HIS A 396 8.69 24.86 -28.67
CA HIS A 396 10.10 25.03 -28.94
C HIS A 396 10.34 26.41 -29.57
N GLN A 397 10.95 27.34 -28.83
CA GLN A 397 11.30 28.65 -29.37
C GLN A 397 12.55 28.56 -30.27
N ASN A 398 12.56 29.28 -31.40
CA ASN A 398 13.73 29.37 -32.31
C ASN A 398 14.29 28.03 -32.82
N GLY A 399 13.45 26.98 -32.94
CA GLY A 399 13.88 25.66 -33.43
C GLY A 399 14.67 24.82 -32.40
N SER A 400 14.92 25.31 -31.18
CA SER A 400 15.59 24.52 -30.14
C SER A 400 14.68 23.41 -29.64
N GLY A 401 15.06 22.13 -29.77
CA GLY A 401 14.24 21.00 -29.36
C GLY A 401 13.18 20.56 -30.38
N SER A 402 13.20 21.14 -31.60
CA SER A 402 12.33 20.74 -32.71
C SER A 402 12.39 19.25 -33.05
N GLU A 403 13.48 18.59 -32.68
CA GLU A 403 13.76 17.19 -32.95
C GLU A 403 14.23 16.46 -31.69
N LEU A 404 13.46 16.52 -30.60
CA LEU A 404 13.64 15.56 -29.50
C LEU A 404 13.40 14.13 -30.06
N TRP A 405 14.49 13.42 -30.36
CA TRP A 405 14.49 12.03 -30.85
C TRP A 405 14.45 11.00 -29.72
N ASP A 406 14.31 11.48 -28.50
CA ASP A 406 14.31 10.69 -27.29
C ASP A 406 12.89 10.43 -26.79
N ASN A 407 12.08 9.80 -27.64
CA ASN A 407 10.76 9.32 -27.24
C ASN A 407 10.91 8.42 -26.01
N GLY A 408 10.00 8.56 -25.04
CA GLY A 408 10.10 7.86 -23.76
C GLY A 408 11.14 8.44 -22.79
N GLY A 409 12.00 9.36 -23.24
CA GLY A 409 12.93 10.09 -22.39
C GLY A 409 12.23 10.92 -21.32
N GLY A 410 12.86 11.03 -20.15
CA GLY A 410 12.31 11.75 -19.01
C GLY A 410 12.62 13.24 -19.04
N MET A 411 11.60 14.05 -18.83
CA MET A 411 11.74 15.46 -18.52
C MET A 411 11.69 15.67 -17.01
N THR A 412 12.71 16.33 -16.48
CA THR A 412 12.85 16.61 -15.05
C THR A 412 12.75 18.10 -14.77
N PHE A 413 12.46 18.48 -13.55
CA PHE A 413 12.75 19.84 -13.07
C PHE A 413 13.60 19.76 -11.80
N ASP A 414 14.42 20.78 -11.60
CA ASP A 414 15.27 20.90 -10.42
C ASP A 414 14.54 21.68 -9.32
N ALA A 415 14.38 21.05 -8.16
CA ALA A 415 13.96 21.70 -6.92
C ALA A 415 15.10 21.66 -5.90
N SER A 416 15.86 22.76 -5.81
CA SER A 416 16.94 22.93 -4.82
C SER A 416 18.07 21.87 -4.92
N GLY A 417 18.53 21.58 -6.14
CA GLY A 417 19.58 20.60 -6.42
C GLY A 417 19.08 19.15 -6.39
N GLN A 418 17.80 18.96 -6.68
CA GLN A 418 17.11 17.68 -6.65
C GLN A 418 16.17 17.57 -7.84
N HIS A 419 16.46 16.64 -8.75
CA HIS A 419 15.65 16.45 -9.95
C HIS A 419 14.46 15.53 -9.69
N TYR A 420 13.28 15.98 -10.12
CA TYR A 420 12.05 15.21 -10.11
C TYR A 420 11.56 14.97 -11.53
N LEU A 421 11.22 13.73 -11.85
CA LEU A 421 10.61 13.37 -13.14
C LEU A 421 9.19 13.90 -13.18
N TYR A 422 8.89 14.67 -14.21
CA TYR A 422 7.61 15.38 -14.35
C TYR A 422 6.89 15.01 -15.63
N GLY A 423 7.63 14.66 -16.68
CA GLY A 423 7.01 14.10 -17.87
C GLY A 423 7.86 13.14 -18.64
N ILE A 424 7.20 12.48 -19.59
CA ILE A 424 7.78 11.52 -20.52
C ILE A 424 7.52 12.04 -21.93
N VAL A 425 8.54 12.10 -22.78
CA VAL A 425 8.40 12.53 -24.18
C VAL A 425 7.44 11.58 -24.90
N SER A 426 6.27 12.07 -25.29
CA SER A 426 5.19 11.26 -25.88
C SER A 426 5.06 11.54 -27.38
N ILE A 427 4.44 12.66 -27.76
CA ILE A 427 4.16 12.98 -29.17
C ILE A 427 4.83 14.29 -29.56
N LYS A 428 5.22 14.39 -30.83
CA LYS A 428 5.86 15.58 -31.40
C LYS A 428 5.24 15.96 -32.73
N LYS A 429 5.27 17.26 -33.03
CA LYS A 429 5.02 17.79 -34.38
C LYS A 429 6.24 18.59 -34.81
N THR A 430 6.77 18.25 -35.98
CA THR A 430 8.06 18.72 -36.50
C THR A 430 7.91 19.84 -37.53
N ASP A 431 6.75 20.50 -37.60
CA ASP A 431 6.50 21.60 -38.54
C ASP A 431 7.10 22.94 -38.06
N SER A 432 6.84 24.04 -38.79
CA SER A 432 7.42 25.39 -38.61
C SER A 432 7.42 25.96 -37.19
N THR A 433 6.47 25.58 -36.34
CA THR A 433 6.50 25.80 -34.89
C THR A 433 6.54 24.44 -34.20
N PRO A 434 7.72 23.96 -33.80
CA PRO A 434 7.83 22.65 -33.21
C PRO A 434 7.18 22.65 -31.83
N PHE A 435 6.45 21.60 -31.51
CA PHE A 435 5.96 21.37 -30.16
C PHE A 435 6.14 19.89 -29.78
N SER A 436 6.25 19.64 -28.47
CA SER A 436 6.22 18.30 -27.91
C SER A 436 5.17 18.20 -26.80
N ALA A 437 4.39 17.13 -26.82
CA ALA A 437 3.50 16.72 -25.76
C ALA A 437 4.21 15.71 -24.86
N PHE A 438 4.03 15.87 -23.57
CA PHE A 438 4.61 15.03 -22.54
C PHE A 438 3.49 14.38 -21.74
N THR A 439 3.64 13.08 -21.46
CA THR A 439 2.79 12.39 -20.49
C THR A 439 3.08 12.95 -19.11
N ASP A 440 2.04 13.40 -18.40
CA ASP A 440 2.10 13.95 -17.04
C ASP A 440 2.38 12.81 -16.04
N VAL A 441 3.62 12.71 -15.55
CA VAL A 441 4.02 11.64 -14.62
C VAL A 441 3.25 11.69 -13.29
N PRO A 442 3.07 12.87 -12.65
CA PRO A 442 2.16 13.04 -11.52
C PRO A 442 0.77 12.43 -11.73
N PHE A 443 0.18 12.55 -12.93
CA PHE A 443 -1.12 11.94 -13.26
C PHE A 443 -1.12 10.40 -13.10
N TYR A 444 0.02 9.74 -13.30
CA TYR A 444 0.17 8.28 -13.27
C TYR A 444 0.80 7.71 -11.99
N MET A 445 1.04 8.51 -10.94
CA MET A 445 1.77 8.06 -9.73
C MET A 445 1.18 6.81 -9.07
N GLN A 446 -0.14 6.70 -9.01
CA GLN A 446 -0.81 5.52 -8.45
C GLN A 446 -0.59 4.28 -9.32
N TRP A 447 -0.66 4.44 -10.64
CA TRP A 447 -0.39 3.36 -11.59
C TRP A 447 1.07 2.89 -11.48
N ILE A 448 2.03 3.82 -11.45
CA ILE A 448 3.47 3.51 -11.30
C ILE A 448 3.70 2.67 -10.04
N TYR A 449 3.15 3.08 -8.91
CA TYR A 449 3.32 2.37 -7.64
C TYR A 449 2.72 0.95 -7.65
N ASN A 450 1.54 0.79 -8.23
CA ASN A 450 0.89 -0.51 -8.38
C ASN A 450 1.66 -1.43 -9.34
N ALA A 451 2.19 -0.85 -10.42
CA ALA A 451 3.00 -1.56 -11.40
C ALA A 451 4.36 -2.01 -10.79
N MET A 452 4.97 -1.25 -9.89
CA MET A 452 6.21 -1.67 -9.20
C MET A 452 5.99 -2.80 -8.17
N LYS A 453 4.83 -2.83 -7.52
CA LYS A 453 4.54 -3.81 -6.44
C LYS A 453 4.21 -5.22 -6.92
N THR A 454 3.74 -5.34 -8.15
CA THR A 454 3.17 -6.59 -8.66
C THR A 454 4.28 -7.59 -9.02
N ARG A 455 4.76 -8.35 -8.02
CA ARG A 455 4.93 -9.80 -8.18
C ARG A 455 3.51 -10.36 -8.26
N GLN A 456 3.19 -11.13 -9.30
CA GLN A 456 1.87 -11.74 -9.46
C GLN A 456 1.58 -12.67 -8.26
N VAL A 457 0.89 -12.13 -7.25
CA VAL A 457 0.15 -12.88 -6.24
C VAL A 457 -1.20 -12.20 -6.17
N PRO A 458 -2.33 -12.92 -6.34
CA PRO A 458 -3.64 -12.33 -6.18
C PRO A 458 -3.75 -11.78 -4.76
N VAL A 459 -3.94 -10.47 -4.64
CA VAL A 459 -4.14 -9.81 -3.35
C VAL A 459 -5.54 -10.15 -2.89
N THR A 460 -5.65 -10.93 -1.82
CA THR A 460 -6.91 -11.14 -1.09
C THR A 460 -7.28 -9.87 -0.32
N ILE A 461 -8.59 -9.61 -0.27
CA ILE A 461 -9.26 -8.43 0.33
C ILE A 461 -8.76 -8.14 1.77
N ASP A 462 -8.35 -9.17 2.51
CA ASP A 462 -7.89 -9.06 3.90
C ASP A 462 -6.63 -8.17 4.06
N LYS A 463 -5.71 -8.20 3.09
CA LYS A 463 -4.48 -7.36 3.13
C LYS A 463 -4.73 -5.90 2.79
N ILE A 464 -5.82 -5.59 2.10
CA ILE A 464 -6.25 -4.22 1.79
C ILE A 464 -6.76 -3.56 3.08
N CYS A 465 -7.56 -4.30 3.86
CA CYS A 465 -8.11 -3.84 5.13
C CYS A 465 -7.04 -3.63 6.23
N GLU A 466 -6.02 -4.49 6.32
CA GLU A 466 -4.94 -4.30 7.31
C GLU A 466 -4.04 -3.09 7.03
N ASN A 467 -3.80 -2.77 5.75
CA ASN A 467 -3.09 -1.54 5.38
C ASN A 467 -3.94 -0.29 5.61
N TRP A 468 -5.27 -0.39 5.48
CA TRP A 468 -6.21 0.71 5.75
C TRP A 468 -6.28 1.06 7.24
N LYS A 469 -6.31 0.05 8.13
CA LYS A 469 -6.25 0.24 9.59
C LYS A 469 -4.99 0.97 10.06
N ARG A 470 -3.88 0.86 9.30
CA ARG A 470 -2.57 1.41 9.70
C ARG A 470 -2.31 2.85 9.23
N ASN A 471 -3.15 3.38 8.32
CA ASN A 471 -2.98 4.70 7.68
C ASN A 471 -4.10 5.70 8.00
N GLN A 472 -5.01 5.41 8.93
CA GLN A 472 -5.88 6.47 9.45
C GLN A 472 -5.08 7.39 10.38
N VAL A 473 -4.63 8.51 9.81
CA VAL A 473 -4.69 9.77 10.54
C VAL A 473 -6.17 10.05 10.73
N CYS A 474 -6.71 9.80 11.92
CA CYS A 474 -7.96 10.43 12.32
C CYS A 474 -7.73 11.93 12.15
N MET A 475 -8.32 12.53 11.11
CA MET A 475 -8.33 13.98 11.03
C MET A 475 -9.12 14.46 12.24
N ASN A 476 -8.42 15.09 13.19
CA ASN A 476 -9.01 15.97 14.19
C ASN A 476 -9.53 17.26 13.53
N GLU A 477 -10.23 17.15 12.41
CA GLU A 477 -11.08 18.22 11.94
C GLU A 477 -12.48 17.94 12.47
N SER A 478 -12.88 18.78 13.41
CA SER A 478 -14.22 18.88 13.96
C SER A 478 -15.26 18.87 12.84
N VAL A 479 -15.94 17.73 12.67
CA VAL A 479 -17.20 17.66 11.94
C VAL A 479 -18.30 18.17 12.85
N ILE A 480 -19.12 19.03 12.25
CA ILE A 480 -20.18 19.83 12.84
C ILE A 480 -21.27 18.91 13.38
N LEU A 481 -21.59 19.10 14.67
CA LEU A 481 -22.81 18.62 15.31
C LEU A 481 -24.04 19.01 14.47
N ALA A 482 -24.78 18.04 13.95
CA ALA A 482 -26.13 18.29 13.51
C ALA A 482 -27.09 18.18 14.71
N ASN A 483 -27.20 19.27 15.47
CA ASN A 483 -28.55 19.71 15.79
C ASN A 483 -29.15 20.22 14.46
N GLU A 484 -30.11 19.47 13.91
CA GLU A 484 -31.10 19.95 12.93
C GLU A 484 -30.61 20.50 11.57
N ARG A 485 -29.37 20.26 11.12
CA ARG A 485 -28.91 20.72 9.79
C ARG A 485 -28.27 19.62 8.95
N VAL A 486 -28.92 19.31 7.82
CA VAL A 486 -28.39 18.52 6.70
C VAL A 486 -27.27 19.32 6.03
N ALA A 487 -26.11 18.71 5.80
CA ALA A 487 -24.98 19.36 5.10
C ALA A 487 -24.67 18.64 3.78
N LEU A 488 -24.24 19.42 2.79
CA LEU A 488 -23.71 18.87 1.54
C LEU A 488 -22.41 18.09 1.84
N ALA A 489 -22.29 16.90 1.26
CA ALA A 489 -21.05 16.15 1.34
C ALA A 489 -19.94 16.91 0.59
N LYS A 490 -18.76 17.05 1.21
CA LYS A 490 -17.57 17.56 0.51
C LYS A 490 -17.12 16.53 -0.54
N PRO A 491 -16.53 16.97 -1.66
CA PRO A 491 -15.94 16.05 -2.62
C PRO A 491 -14.98 15.06 -1.96
N ARG A 492 -14.94 13.83 -2.48
CA ARG A 492 -14.04 12.75 -2.02
C ARG A 492 -14.28 12.23 -0.59
N LEU A 493 -15.32 12.71 0.11
CA LEU A 493 -15.58 12.30 1.49
C LEU A 493 -16.17 10.89 1.61
N PHE A 494 -17.13 10.54 0.74
CA PHE A 494 -17.85 9.26 0.79
C PHE A 494 -17.60 8.42 -0.48
N LYS A 495 -16.36 7.96 -0.60
CA LYS A 495 -15.83 7.29 -1.80
C LYS A 495 -16.50 5.97 -2.15
N TYR A 496 -17.23 5.37 -1.21
CA TYR A 496 -17.93 4.11 -1.41
C TYR A 496 -19.33 4.29 -2.02
N MET A 497 -19.84 5.52 -2.15
CA MET A 497 -21.20 5.73 -2.60
C MET A 497 -21.38 5.42 -4.08
N ALA A 498 -22.35 4.57 -4.36
CA ALA A 498 -22.74 4.14 -5.69
C ALA A 498 -24.11 4.71 -6.04
N PHE A 499 -24.23 5.43 -7.16
CA PHE A 499 -25.52 5.66 -7.81
C PHE A 499 -25.86 4.46 -8.68
N ILE A 500 -27.10 3.99 -8.61
CA ILE A 500 -27.53 2.81 -9.33
C ILE A 500 -28.78 3.18 -10.14
N GLY A 501 -28.78 2.83 -11.42
CA GLY A 501 -29.81 3.29 -12.34
C GLY A 501 -29.76 2.65 -13.71
N ARG A 502 -30.36 3.36 -14.68
CA ARG A 502 -30.41 2.99 -16.10
C ARG A 502 -29.91 4.14 -16.98
N PRO A 503 -29.44 3.86 -18.20
CA PRO A 503 -29.18 4.91 -19.20
C PRO A 503 -30.44 5.76 -19.45
N GLY A 504 -30.27 7.06 -19.69
CA GLY A 504 -31.38 7.94 -20.07
C GLY A 504 -31.96 7.55 -21.44
N THR A 505 -33.29 7.55 -21.58
CA THR A 505 -33.97 7.15 -22.82
C THR A 505 -33.85 8.16 -23.96
N ALA A 506 -33.62 9.44 -23.63
CA ALA A 506 -33.44 10.53 -24.60
C ALA A 506 -31.98 11.00 -24.71
N ASP A 507 -31.20 10.86 -23.65
CA ASP A 507 -29.79 11.28 -23.58
C ASP A 507 -29.01 10.31 -22.68
N PRO A 508 -28.06 9.52 -23.23
CA PRO A 508 -27.21 8.62 -22.46
C PRO A 508 -26.33 9.33 -21.41
N SER A 509 -26.10 10.63 -21.54
CA SER A 509 -25.34 11.44 -20.59
C SER A 509 -26.16 11.87 -19.37
N ASN A 510 -27.47 11.65 -19.37
CA ASN A 510 -28.38 11.93 -18.25
C ASN A 510 -29.05 10.63 -17.75
N PRO A 511 -28.38 9.86 -16.87
CA PRO A 511 -28.85 8.57 -16.41
C PRO A 511 -30.04 8.69 -15.45
N TRP A 512 -31.01 7.77 -15.59
CA TRP A 512 -32.12 7.66 -14.64
C TRP A 512 -31.67 6.88 -13.41
N ILE A 513 -31.39 7.60 -12.33
CA ILE A 513 -30.96 7.00 -11.05
C ILE A 513 -32.18 6.62 -10.22
N GLN A 514 -32.26 5.34 -9.86
CA GLN A 514 -33.37 4.80 -9.09
C GLN A 514 -33.06 4.66 -7.60
N CYS A 515 -31.79 4.41 -7.25
CA CYS A 515 -31.39 4.14 -5.87
C CYS A 515 -29.90 4.44 -5.64
N VAL A 516 -29.43 4.18 -4.42
CA VAL A 516 -28.02 4.28 -4.02
C VAL A 516 -27.55 2.99 -3.34
N GLY A 517 -26.25 2.73 -3.39
CA GLY A 517 -25.59 1.61 -2.72
C GLY A 517 -24.20 1.96 -2.22
N ALA A 518 -23.51 0.96 -1.69
CA ALA A 518 -22.14 1.05 -1.24
C ALA A 518 -21.26 0.06 -2.00
N LEU A 519 -20.19 0.54 -2.61
CA LEU A 519 -19.12 -0.31 -3.11
C LEU A 519 -18.51 -1.05 -1.92
N ILE A 520 -18.46 -2.38 -1.95
CA ILE A 520 -17.88 -3.21 -0.87
C ILE A 520 -16.63 -3.97 -1.33
N SER A 521 -16.37 -3.99 -2.63
CA SER A 521 -15.13 -4.45 -3.25
C SER A 521 -14.97 -3.78 -4.61
N ASP A 522 -13.86 -4.02 -5.31
CA ASP A 522 -13.66 -3.50 -6.67
C ASP A 522 -14.72 -3.97 -7.69
N ARG A 523 -15.51 -5.00 -7.40
CA ARG A 523 -16.52 -5.55 -8.33
C ARG A 523 -17.92 -5.72 -7.78
N TRP A 524 -18.14 -5.42 -6.51
CA TRP A 524 -19.42 -5.66 -5.86
C TRP A 524 -19.93 -4.42 -5.16
N VAL A 525 -21.19 -4.10 -5.45
CA VAL A 525 -21.95 -3.04 -4.80
C VAL A 525 -23.05 -3.69 -3.99
N LEU A 526 -23.11 -3.34 -2.71
CA LEU A 526 -24.19 -3.70 -1.81
C LEU A 526 -25.27 -2.63 -1.89
N THR A 527 -26.51 -3.03 -2.08
CA THR A 527 -27.65 -2.11 -2.15
C THR A 527 -28.82 -2.64 -1.35
N ALA A 528 -29.64 -1.72 -0.83
CA ALA A 528 -30.89 -2.05 -0.17
C ALA A 528 -32.08 -1.40 -0.90
N ASP A 529 -33.19 -2.12 -1.00
CA ASP A 529 -34.48 -1.67 -1.57
C ASP A 529 -34.39 -1.11 -3.00
N CYS A 530 -33.41 -1.58 -3.78
CA CYS A 530 -33.16 -1.10 -5.14
C CYS A 530 -33.73 -2.00 -6.24
N ILE A 531 -34.07 -3.24 -5.91
CA ILE A 531 -34.51 -4.24 -6.90
C ILE A 531 -36.00 -4.51 -6.71
N ARG A 532 -36.81 -4.25 -7.73
CA ARG A 532 -38.24 -4.61 -7.66
C ARG A 532 -38.50 -5.95 -8.34
N ILE A 533 -39.13 -6.85 -7.61
CA ILE A 533 -39.50 -8.19 -8.08
C ILE A 533 -41.02 -8.30 -8.08
N VAL A 534 -41.58 -8.88 -9.14
CA VAL A 534 -42.99 -9.27 -9.23
C VAL A 534 -43.02 -10.74 -9.63
N GLY A 535 -43.51 -11.61 -8.75
CA GLY A 535 -43.40 -13.06 -8.92
C GLY A 535 -41.95 -13.52 -8.90
N GLU A 536 -41.53 -14.26 -9.94
CA GLU A 536 -40.13 -14.70 -10.13
C GLU A 536 -39.31 -13.77 -11.04
N THR A 537 -39.89 -12.64 -11.48
CA THR A 537 -39.25 -11.75 -12.45
C THR A 537 -38.84 -10.41 -11.85
N ILE A 538 -37.61 -9.99 -12.15
CA ILE A 538 -37.12 -8.65 -11.83
C ILE A 538 -37.76 -7.68 -12.83
N VAL A 539 -38.68 -6.83 -12.36
CA VAL A 539 -39.42 -5.89 -13.22
C VAL A 539 -38.66 -4.58 -13.40
N ASP A 540 -37.89 -4.16 -12.38
CA ASP A 540 -37.10 -2.94 -12.42
C ASP A 540 -35.60 -3.20 -12.26
N ARG A 541 -35.00 -3.89 -13.24
CA ARG A 541 -33.58 -4.23 -13.23
C ARG A 541 -32.72 -2.96 -13.45
N PRO A 542 -31.81 -2.59 -12.52
CA PRO A 542 -30.80 -1.58 -12.80
C PRO A 542 -29.76 -2.13 -13.77
N GLU A 543 -29.22 -1.25 -14.60
CA GLU A 543 -28.29 -1.61 -15.67
C GLU A 543 -26.88 -1.08 -15.45
N LEU A 544 -26.74 0.01 -14.69
CA LEU A 544 -25.45 0.65 -14.45
C LEU A 544 -25.29 1.11 -13.00
N VAL A 545 -24.02 1.26 -12.63
CA VAL A 545 -23.55 1.89 -11.40
C VAL A 545 -22.63 3.05 -11.76
N ILE A 546 -22.77 4.18 -11.07
CA ILE A 546 -21.89 5.35 -11.16
C ILE A 546 -21.26 5.59 -9.78
N LEU A 547 -19.94 5.69 -9.73
CA LEU A 547 -19.15 5.90 -8.52
C LEU A 547 -18.22 7.09 -8.69
N GLY A 548 -17.90 7.81 -7.62
CA GLY A 548 -16.88 8.88 -7.65
C GLY A 548 -17.39 10.23 -8.14
N ASP A 549 -18.71 10.39 -8.11
CA ASP A 549 -19.43 11.60 -8.48
C ASP A 549 -20.32 12.03 -7.32
N LEU A 550 -20.42 13.34 -7.06
CA LEU A 550 -21.29 13.89 -6.03
C LEU A 550 -22.53 14.60 -6.59
N ASP A 551 -22.45 15.03 -7.84
CA ASP A 551 -23.48 15.80 -8.52
C ASP A 551 -23.59 15.36 -9.98
N LEU A 552 -24.54 14.45 -10.23
CA LEU A 552 -24.81 13.93 -11.56
C LEU A 552 -25.39 14.97 -12.54
N TYR A 553 -25.68 16.18 -12.10
CA TYR A 553 -26.24 17.26 -12.91
C TYR A 553 -25.22 18.37 -13.21
N SER A 554 -24.01 18.27 -12.68
CA SER A 554 -22.92 19.21 -12.91
C SER A 554 -21.70 18.49 -13.47
N THR A 555 -21.05 19.09 -14.46
CA THR A 555 -19.76 18.63 -15.00
C THR A 555 -18.61 19.60 -14.68
N MET A 556 -18.91 20.60 -13.83
CA MET A 556 -17.99 21.68 -13.44
C MET A 556 -17.32 21.40 -12.08
N ASP A 557 -17.65 20.28 -11.44
CA ASP A 557 -17.02 19.84 -10.20
C ASP A 557 -15.73 19.05 -10.49
N ASP A 558 -15.00 18.70 -9.44
CA ASP A 558 -13.75 17.95 -9.55
C ASP A 558 -13.99 16.43 -9.60
N ALA A 559 -15.22 15.99 -9.87
CA ALA A 559 -15.60 14.58 -9.87
C ALA A 559 -14.92 13.78 -10.99
N ARG A 560 -14.69 12.49 -10.71
CA ARG A 560 -14.17 11.52 -11.69
C ARG A 560 -15.09 10.29 -11.73
N PRO A 561 -16.28 10.41 -12.33
CA PRO A 561 -17.25 9.33 -12.36
C PRO A 561 -16.70 8.09 -13.06
N GLN A 562 -16.88 6.94 -12.42
CA GLN A 562 -16.67 5.62 -13.00
C GLN A 562 -18.02 4.96 -13.20
N ILE A 563 -18.39 4.73 -14.46
CA ILE A 563 -19.64 4.08 -14.85
C ILE A 563 -19.37 2.62 -15.20
N LYS A 564 -20.10 1.69 -14.58
CA LYS A 564 -19.97 0.24 -14.79
C LYS A 564 -21.32 -0.39 -15.07
N LYS A 565 -21.37 -1.40 -15.94
CA LYS A 565 -22.60 -2.17 -16.19
C LYS A 565 -22.80 -3.21 -15.10
N ILE A 566 -24.05 -3.50 -14.79
CA ILE A 566 -24.42 -4.57 -13.86
C ILE A 566 -24.64 -5.85 -14.68
N ILE A 567 -23.76 -6.83 -14.48
CA ILE A 567 -23.84 -8.11 -15.20
C ILE A 567 -24.61 -9.17 -14.42
N ASP A 568 -24.68 -9.05 -13.10
CA ASP A 568 -25.33 -10.03 -12.24
C ASP A 568 -25.92 -9.36 -10.99
N ILE A 569 -27.01 -9.94 -10.47
CA ILE A 569 -27.72 -9.46 -9.30
C ILE A 569 -27.98 -10.66 -8.39
N VAL A 570 -27.33 -10.66 -7.23
CA VAL A 570 -27.50 -11.70 -6.20
C VAL A 570 -28.38 -11.15 -5.11
N LEU A 571 -29.60 -11.67 -5.00
CA LEU A 571 -30.55 -11.31 -3.96
C LEU A 571 -30.18 -12.02 -2.66
N HIS A 572 -30.40 -11.36 -1.53
CA HIS A 572 -30.26 -12.01 -0.22
C HIS A 572 -31.22 -13.22 -0.13
N PRO A 573 -30.87 -14.33 0.54
CA PRO A 573 -31.77 -15.49 0.66
C PRO A 573 -33.13 -15.16 1.28
N ASP A 574 -33.15 -14.22 2.23
CA ASP A 574 -34.39 -13.73 2.88
C ASP A 574 -35.07 -12.58 2.11
N TYR A 575 -34.67 -12.33 0.86
CA TYR A 575 -35.32 -11.35 0.01
C TYR A 575 -36.75 -11.81 -0.29
N ASN A 576 -37.74 -11.12 0.27
CA ASN A 576 -39.11 -11.60 0.22
C ASN A 576 -39.72 -11.44 -1.18
N LEU A 577 -39.84 -12.57 -1.89
CA LEU A 577 -40.36 -12.65 -3.26
C LEU A 577 -41.88 -12.38 -3.36
N ASN A 578 -42.62 -12.41 -2.24
CA ASN A 578 -44.08 -12.55 -2.26
C ASN A 578 -44.89 -11.49 -1.48
N GLN A 579 -44.28 -10.44 -0.92
CA GLN A 579 -45.07 -9.49 -0.11
C GLN A 579 -45.53 -8.24 -0.87
N GLN A 580 -46.78 -8.32 -1.33
CA GLN A 580 -47.81 -7.46 -0.76
C GLN A 580 -47.81 -7.70 0.77
N ALA A 581 -47.03 -6.93 1.54
CA ALA A 581 -47.16 -6.97 2.99
C ALA A 581 -48.46 -6.22 3.36
N PRO A 582 -49.36 -6.82 4.16
CA PRO A 582 -50.53 -6.13 4.68
C PRO A 582 -50.09 -4.97 5.58
N SER A 583 -50.90 -3.92 5.62
CA SER A 583 -50.69 -2.61 6.25
C SER A 583 -50.51 -2.62 7.78
N SER A 584 -50.10 -3.73 8.41
CA SER A 584 -50.09 -3.87 9.88
C SER A 584 -49.00 -4.75 10.51
N SER A 585 -47.96 -5.22 9.81
CA SER A 585 -46.78 -5.83 10.48
C SER A 585 -45.53 -4.94 10.41
N SER A 586 -44.93 -4.68 11.56
CA SER A 586 -43.87 -3.69 11.77
C SER A 586 -42.44 -4.21 11.52
N THR A 587 -42.26 -5.30 10.78
CA THR A 587 -40.93 -5.85 10.45
C THR A 587 -40.91 -6.31 8.99
N LYS A 588 -40.57 -5.37 8.10
CA LYS A 588 -40.21 -5.67 6.71
C LYS A 588 -38.89 -6.45 6.70
N PRO A 589 -38.77 -7.58 5.98
CA PRO A 589 -37.49 -8.28 5.82
C PRO A 589 -36.47 -7.40 5.07
N PRO A 590 -35.16 -7.59 5.28
CA PRO A 590 -34.13 -6.76 4.66
C PRO A 590 -34.08 -6.98 3.14
N HIS A 591 -34.41 -5.94 2.37
CA HIS A 591 -34.36 -5.97 0.90
C HIS A 591 -32.91 -5.76 0.41
N LEU A 592 -31.99 -6.67 0.73
CA LEU A 592 -30.57 -6.55 0.41
C LEU A 592 -30.21 -7.28 -0.89
N ALA A 593 -29.40 -6.65 -1.74
CA ALA A 593 -28.88 -7.26 -2.96
C ALA A 593 -27.43 -6.88 -3.21
N LEU A 594 -26.71 -7.78 -3.87
CA LEU A 594 -25.37 -7.56 -4.39
C LEU A 594 -25.42 -7.40 -5.90
N LEU A 595 -24.81 -6.33 -6.40
CA LEU A 595 -24.69 -6.03 -7.82
C LEU A 595 -23.27 -6.32 -8.26
N LYS A 596 -23.10 -7.20 -9.25
CA LYS A 596 -21.81 -7.52 -9.85
C LYS A 596 -21.54 -6.61 -11.04
N LEU A 597 -20.39 -5.96 -11.00
CA LEU A 597 -19.95 -5.06 -12.07
C LEU A 597 -19.30 -5.84 -13.22
N ASP A 598 -19.48 -5.36 -14.45
CA ASP A 598 -18.90 -5.93 -15.67
C ASP A 598 -17.36 -5.97 -15.64
N SER A 599 -16.76 -5.02 -14.93
CA SER A 599 -15.33 -4.83 -14.80
C SER A 599 -14.99 -4.22 -13.44
N PRO A 600 -13.78 -4.47 -12.91
CA PRO A 600 -13.34 -3.83 -11.67
C PRO A 600 -13.40 -2.30 -11.75
N ILE A 601 -13.85 -1.69 -10.67
CA ILE A 601 -13.74 -0.28 -10.36
C ILE A 601 -12.31 0.04 -9.97
N VAL A 602 -11.80 1.14 -10.50
CA VAL A 602 -10.49 1.67 -10.14
C VAL A 602 -10.63 2.35 -8.78
N ILE A 603 -9.97 1.82 -7.75
CA ILE A 603 -9.97 2.47 -6.43
C ILE A 603 -9.01 3.65 -6.49
N ASP A 604 -9.51 4.85 -6.21
CA ASP A 604 -8.79 6.12 -6.28
C ASP A 604 -9.21 7.11 -5.17
N GLU A 605 -8.92 8.39 -5.35
CA GLU A 605 -9.29 9.41 -4.38
C GLU A 605 -10.79 9.74 -4.36
N TYR A 606 -11.56 9.35 -5.38
CA TYR A 606 -13.00 9.57 -5.53
C TYR A 606 -13.81 8.30 -5.24
N VAL A 607 -13.25 7.12 -5.50
CA VAL A 607 -13.91 5.82 -5.38
C VAL A 607 -13.11 4.85 -4.52
N ALA A 608 -13.70 4.32 -3.46
CA ALA A 608 -13.09 3.29 -2.61
C ALA A 608 -14.16 2.48 -1.89
N PRO A 609 -13.97 1.16 -1.68
CA PRO A 609 -14.98 0.33 -1.04
C PRO A 609 -15.14 0.66 0.46
N ALA A 610 -16.37 0.55 0.95
CA ALA A 610 -16.69 0.57 2.37
C ALA A 610 -16.26 -0.73 3.02
N CYS A 611 -15.75 -0.64 4.25
CA CYS A 611 -15.53 -1.82 5.07
C CYS A 611 -16.86 -2.32 5.63
N LEU A 612 -17.12 -3.62 5.49
CA LEU A 612 -18.26 -4.26 6.15
C LEU A 612 -17.91 -4.55 7.60
N HIS A 613 -18.78 -4.12 8.50
CA HIS A 613 -18.70 -4.48 9.90
C HIS A 613 -19.24 -5.90 10.08
N THR A 614 -18.45 -6.79 10.68
CA THR A 614 -18.76 -8.22 10.80
C THR A 614 -19.08 -8.66 12.23
N SER A 615 -19.09 -7.72 13.18
CA SER A 615 -19.45 -8.02 14.57
C SER A 615 -20.91 -7.69 14.82
N ASP A 616 -21.55 -8.53 15.64
CA ASP A 616 -22.96 -8.36 16.04
C ASP A 616 -23.19 -7.14 16.94
N GLN A 617 -22.13 -6.46 17.38
CA GLN A 617 -22.19 -5.24 18.20
C GLN A 617 -21.54 -4.06 17.49
N ILE A 618 -22.20 -2.91 17.51
CA ILE A 618 -21.68 -1.64 17.00
C ILE A 618 -21.19 -0.83 18.23
N PRO A 619 -19.87 -0.78 18.50
CA PRO A 619 -19.33 -0.21 19.74
C PRO A 619 -19.18 1.32 19.65
N VAL A 620 -20.12 2.01 19.01
CA VAL A 620 -20.07 3.47 18.83
C VAL A 620 -21.43 4.10 19.13
N GLU A 621 -21.41 5.29 19.75
CA GLU A 621 -22.62 6.04 20.12
C GLU A 621 -23.20 6.88 18.96
N LYS A 622 -22.41 7.05 17.89
CA LYS A 622 -22.76 7.86 16.72
C LYS A 622 -22.52 7.08 15.45
N VAL A 623 -23.44 7.24 14.50
CA VAL A 623 -23.31 6.70 13.14
C VAL A 623 -23.50 7.81 12.13
N VAL A 624 -22.80 7.65 11.01
CA VAL A 624 -22.86 8.58 9.88
C VAL A 624 -23.71 7.95 8.80
N LEU A 625 -24.79 8.63 8.42
CA LEU A 625 -25.66 8.22 7.32
C LEU A 625 -25.39 9.12 6.11
N THR A 626 -25.23 8.47 4.95
CA THR A 626 -24.96 9.13 3.67
C THR A 626 -25.97 8.66 2.65
N GLY A 627 -26.58 9.57 1.89
CA GLY A 627 -27.65 9.21 0.97
C GLY A 627 -28.04 10.33 0.02
N ARG A 628 -29.02 10.03 -0.83
CA ARG A 628 -29.68 10.96 -1.76
C ARG A 628 -31.20 10.81 -1.59
N GLY A 629 -31.94 11.91 -1.60
CA GLY A 629 -33.41 11.91 -1.49
C GLY A 629 -33.97 12.75 -0.33
N PHE A 630 -35.23 12.48 0.03
CA PHE A 630 -35.95 13.21 1.08
C PHE A 630 -35.53 12.75 2.47
N VAL A 631 -35.16 13.69 3.34
CA VAL A 631 -35.04 13.46 4.78
C VAL A 631 -36.30 14.03 5.43
N THR A 632 -37.09 13.19 6.11
CA THR A 632 -38.44 13.50 6.64
C THR A 632 -38.49 14.68 7.61
N PHE A 633 -37.36 15.11 8.18
CA PHE A 633 -37.26 16.31 9.02
C PHE A 633 -37.00 17.60 8.23
N SER A 634 -36.59 17.51 6.95
CA SER A 634 -36.06 18.67 6.19
C SER A 634 -37.03 19.35 5.22
N LYS A 635 -38.23 18.80 4.93
CA LYS A 635 -39.19 19.33 3.93
C LYS A 635 -38.65 19.58 2.50
N TYR A 636 -37.37 19.33 2.20
CA TYR A 636 -36.74 19.59 0.90
C TYR A 636 -36.30 18.29 0.20
N PHE A 637 -36.42 18.27 -1.13
CA PHE A 637 -35.87 17.24 -2.00
C PHE A 637 -34.44 17.60 -2.37
N PHE A 638 -33.47 16.73 -2.09
CA PHE A 638 -32.07 16.94 -2.46
C PHE A 638 -31.72 16.15 -3.72
N SER A 639 -31.32 16.86 -4.78
CA SER A 639 -30.77 16.29 -6.02
C SER A 639 -29.30 15.84 -5.89
N PHE A 640 -28.65 16.11 -4.75
CA PHE A 640 -27.22 15.88 -4.46
C PHE A 640 -27.02 15.03 -3.20
N PHE A 641 -25.80 14.54 -2.96
CA PHE A 641 -25.48 13.77 -1.74
C PHE A 641 -25.46 14.64 -0.47
N PHE A 642 -26.05 14.10 0.59
CA PHE A 642 -26.09 14.73 1.90
C PHE A 642 -25.52 13.83 3.00
N LEU A 643 -25.12 14.48 4.09
CA LEU A 643 -24.67 13.86 5.33
C LEU A 643 -25.67 14.09 6.46
N LEU A 644 -25.90 13.06 7.28
CA LEU A 644 -26.60 13.16 8.56
C LEU A 644 -25.80 12.43 9.66
N GLU A 645 -25.47 13.14 10.74
CA GLU A 645 -25.01 12.50 11.98
C GLU A 645 -26.22 12.13 12.84
N SER A 646 -26.33 10.86 13.22
CA SER A 646 -27.37 10.37 14.12
C SER A 646 -26.74 9.84 15.40
N ILE A 647 -27.26 10.29 16.55
CA ILE A 647 -26.99 9.69 17.85
C ILE A 647 -27.84 8.42 17.95
N LEU A 648 -27.21 7.28 18.27
CA LEU A 648 -27.93 6.03 18.54
C LEU A 648 -28.75 6.18 19.83
N PHE A 649 -29.99 6.64 19.72
CA PHE A 649 -30.96 6.44 20.80
C PHE A 649 -31.35 4.97 20.82
N GLY A 650 -31.13 4.32 21.96
CA GLY A 650 -31.28 2.88 22.12
C GLY A 650 -32.55 2.32 21.50
N LEU A 651 -32.37 1.41 20.54
CA LEU A 651 -33.33 0.34 20.28
C LEU A 651 -32.66 -0.96 20.71
N CYS A 652 -32.92 -1.32 21.96
CA CYS A 652 -32.79 -2.68 22.43
C CYS A 652 -33.64 -3.63 21.57
N ARG A 653 -33.09 -4.83 21.35
CA ARG A 653 -33.76 -6.08 20.94
C ARG A 653 -34.39 -6.09 19.54
N PHE A 654 -33.70 -6.77 18.62
CA PHE A 654 -34.32 -7.93 17.97
C PHE A 654 -33.59 -9.20 18.38
N LYS A 655 -34.40 -10.22 18.66
CA LYS A 655 -34.08 -11.47 19.32
C LYS A 655 -34.40 -12.57 18.30
N ASN A 656 -33.46 -13.51 18.16
CA ASN A 656 -33.44 -14.70 17.30
C ASN A 656 -33.36 -14.47 15.79
#